data_AF-A0A8D3B3W6-F1
#
_entry.id   AF-A0A8D3B3W6-F1
#
_cell.length_a   1.000
_cell.length_b   1.000
_cell.length_c   1.000
_cell.angle_alpha   90.00
_cell.angle_beta   90.00
_cell.angle_gamma   90.00
#
_symmetry.space_group_name_H-M   'P 1'
#
loop_
_entity.id
_entity.type
_entity.pdbx_description
1 polymer ?
#
loop_
_entity_poly.entity_id
_entity_poly.type
_entity_poly.pdbx_seq_one_letter_code
_entity_poly.pdbx_strand_id
1 'polypeptide(L)'
;MELSPLIKKIGHSLVEIRVRALKSIVCKLDHSLISVSDIVQEKMLFVYLLEWFNFPEVPMQEEALELLTTLSKHPSAAQMLRDVGAVDFLTQLAPNVEPRLRAVISGTLDQLFQLPDLLPIILKACMDIMQCAWLNPEFLPSIFPQRRSIILHETVRCLKFSVFPWLTLTNTDRHILSSNESSLRSNNPNMVRTTCDLLCDVIMQDFPPEIFLQRPSIVKSLLSLLRVGSGKGEPRFLHSQALSCLRQLCAGLRRRLRFHQDPSFYSTKHDPVSQNSSFSCSQEVRGTQRSQASSPGVECSPRPSVVGRTGQRARGDGQDGDAASNSGSSHRGGAALQAPVQTPQSPADSAHVELPDLGVEDVLELQLQQLTLAQFTVAIMEHAIPLLKTEGSHVFHRVLELLCDAIPLLGDSVCELVWDDRSLVGMELKEKLQAFMELLGDILSYHQSHRADTPHSSQIHHRMAYMGTAIFTIKLLQTILPTEKAGDNLPESTATAIFHLCLDTSLGSLLPSVQENAVAYLEQVNSDHHDLYRGVTRAALWMESTCNFLKEGEKNWLELLELADLAIDGLPFHQHLPIVKECVHICSYLWKFDQPSPLLQTESQKLLLKLLSHPLLPVKTETYTCALNLVKDSVGIQNVSRQEQGSCDGVNFLLHYRVLYEISAFGLQDSAEKVSCQV
;
A
#
# COMPACT_ATOMS: atom_id res chain seq x y z
N MET A 1 8.26 -29.30 -6.08
CA MET A 1 8.56 -30.75 -6.09
C MET A 1 8.01 -31.30 -7.40
N GLU A 2 8.79 -31.98 -8.25
CA GLU A 2 8.25 -32.51 -9.51
C GLU A 2 7.30 -33.70 -9.20
N LEU A 3 6.00 -33.44 -9.22
CA LEU A 3 4.93 -34.45 -9.04
C LEU A 3 4.70 -35.27 -10.32
N SER A 4 4.95 -34.66 -11.47
CA SER A 4 4.77 -35.24 -12.80
C SER A 4 5.43 -36.63 -13.02
N PRO A 5 6.67 -36.95 -12.54
CA PRO A 5 7.22 -38.30 -12.68
C PRO A 5 6.57 -39.33 -11.77
N LEU A 6 6.00 -38.92 -10.62
CA LEU A 6 5.29 -39.81 -9.72
C LEU A 6 3.89 -40.11 -10.25
N ILE A 7 3.22 -39.09 -10.80
CA ILE A 7 1.89 -39.20 -11.42
C ILE A 7 1.92 -40.08 -12.66
N LYS A 8 2.96 -39.94 -13.51
CA LYS A 8 3.17 -40.85 -14.66
C LYS A 8 3.34 -42.32 -14.26
N LYS A 9 3.84 -42.61 -13.05
CA LYS A 9 4.02 -43.98 -12.56
C LYS A 9 2.73 -44.66 -12.12
N ILE A 10 1.64 -43.91 -11.94
CA ILE A 10 0.30 -44.44 -11.63
C ILE A 10 -0.31 -45.14 -12.85
N GLY A 11 -0.07 -44.62 -14.05
CA GLY A 11 -0.50 -45.25 -15.31
C GLY A 11 0.44 -46.35 -15.84
N HIS A 12 1.41 -46.82 -15.05
CA HIS A 12 2.39 -47.80 -15.52
C HIS A 12 1.78 -49.21 -15.66
N SER A 13 2.23 -50.04 -16.60
CA SER A 13 1.68 -51.40 -16.82
C SER A 13 1.97 -52.39 -15.67
N LEU A 14 3.04 -52.16 -14.90
CA LEU A 14 3.47 -52.99 -13.78
C LEU A 14 2.77 -52.63 -12.46
N VAL A 15 2.09 -53.62 -11.87
CA VAL A 15 1.30 -53.53 -10.63
C VAL A 15 2.11 -52.98 -9.44
N GLU A 16 3.35 -53.46 -9.25
CA GLU A 16 4.18 -53.02 -8.12
C GLU A 16 4.54 -51.53 -8.18
N ILE A 17 4.80 -51.01 -9.39
CA ILE A 17 5.19 -49.60 -9.59
C ILE A 17 3.99 -48.69 -9.32
N ARG A 18 2.82 -49.11 -9.82
CA ARG A 18 1.53 -48.47 -9.57
C ARG A 18 1.26 -48.36 -8.06
N VAL A 19 1.31 -49.48 -7.33
CA VAL A 19 1.03 -49.54 -5.88
C VAL A 19 1.99 -48.66 -5.08
N ARG A 20 3.29 -48.68 -5.38
CA ARG A 20 4.25 -47.81 -4.68
C ARG A 20 4.02 -46.34 -4.98
N ALA A 21 3.63 -46.00 -6.21
CA ALA A 21 3.29 -44.63 -6.58
C ALA A 21 2.05 -44.13 -5.82
N LEU A 22 0.99 -44.93 -5.77
CA LEU A 22 -0.23 -44.60 -5.03
C LEU A 22 0.04 -44.44 -3.53
N LYS A 23 0.73 -45.41 -2.89
CA LYS A 23 1.13 -45.30 -1.48
C LYS A 23 2.01 -44.09 -1.21
N SER A 24 2.91 -43.73 -2.14
CA SER A 24 3.73 -42.54 -1.98
C SER A 24 2.91 -41.26 -2.08
N ILE A 25 1.83 -41.21 -2.85
CA ILE A 25 0.97 -40.03 -2.95
C ILE A 25 0.09 -39.91 -1.71
N VAL A 26 -0.55 -41.01 -1.30
CA VAL A 26 -1.37 -41.07 -0.08
C VAL A 26 -0.53 -40.72 1.14
N CYS A 27 0.64 -41.35 1.32
CA CYS A 27 1.54 -41.04 2.42
C CYS A 27 2.01 -39.57 2.42
N LYS A 28 2.30 -38.99 1.24
CA LYS A 28 2.67 -37.56 1.18
C LYS A 28 1.50 -36.63 1.47
N LEU A 29 0.27 -37.02 1.14
CA LEU A 29 -0.94 -36.31 1.55
C LEU A 29 -1.16 -36.40 3.06
N ASP A 30 -1.07 -37.60 3.63
CA ASP A 30 -1.27 -37.84 5.07
C ASP A 30 -0.26 -37.07 5.93
N HIS A 31 0.99 -36.96 5.47
CA HIS A 31 2.05 -36.20 6.14
C HIS A 31 2.09 -34.72 5.74
N SER A 32 1.09 -34.23 4.99
CA SER A 32 0.99 -32.83 4.52
C SER A 32 2.21 -32.33 3.74
N LEU A 33 2.94 -33.23 3.08
CA LEU A 33 4.10 -32.93 2.24
C LEU A 33 3.69 -32.41 0.85
N ILE A 34 2.45 -32.69 0.45
CA ILE A 34 1.80 -32.14 -0.75
C ILE A 34 0.39 -31.72 -0.31
N SER A 35 -0.04 -30.50 -0.64
CA SER A 35 -1.41 -30.07 -0.37
C SER A 35 -2.37 -30.56 -1.45
N VAL A 36 -3.66 -30.70 -1.11
CA VAL A 36 -4.70 -31.01 -2.10
C VAL A 36 -4.70 -29.97 -3.23
N SER A 37 -4.43 -28.69 -2.93
CA SER A 37 -4.29 -27.62 -3.93
C SER A 37 -3.13 -27.80 -4.91
N ASP A 38 -2.01 -28.40 -4.49
CA ASP A 38 -0.87 -28.67 -5.38
C ASP A 38 -1.17 -29.84 -6.34
N ILE A 39 -1.87 -30.86 -5.85
CA ILE A 39 -2.27 -32.03 -6.64
C ILE A 39 -3.31 -31.66 -7.69
N VAL A 40 -4.21 -30.75 -7.35
CA VAL A 40 -5.28 -30.28 -8.23
C VAL A 40 -4.74 -29.61 -9.49
N GLN A 41 -3.52 -29.05 -9.48
CA GLN A 41 -2.92 -28.48 -10.69
C GLN A 41 -2.50 -29.54 -11.73
N GLU A 42 -2.33 -30.80 -11.32
CA GLU A 42 -1.84 -31.90 -12.16
C GLU A 42 -3.00 -32.70 -12.78
N LYS A 43 -3.60 -32.14 -13.84
CA LYS A 43 -4.77 -32.70 -14.54
C LYS A 43 -4.65 -34.19 -14.92
N MET A 44 -3.44 -34.63 -15.25
CA MET A 44 -3.17 -36.01 -15.67
C MET A 44 -3.36 -37.03 -14.53
N LEU A 45 -3.30 -36.60 -13.27
CA LEU A 45 -3.56 -37.50 -12.14
C LEU A 45 -4.99 -38.03 -12.16
N PHE A 46 -5.96 -37.17 -12.42
CA PHE A 46 -7.38 -37.57 -12.46
C PHE A 46 -7.63 -38.61 -13.57
N VAL A 47 -6.99 -38.43 -14.72
CA VAL A 47 -7.03 -39.39 -15.84
C VAL A 47 -6.41 -40.73 -15.41
N TYR A 48 -5.19 -40.73 -14.87
CA TYR A 48 -4.52 -41.96 -14.47
C TYR A 48 -5.17 -42.68 -13.29
N LEU A 49 -5.86 -41.97 -12.39
CA LEU A 49 -6.64 -42.57 -11.30
C LEU A 49 -7.92 -43.25 -11.80
N LEU A 50 -8.57 -42.72 -12.84
CA LEU A 50 -9.70 -43.38 -13.48
C LEU A 50 -9.23 -44.58 -14.32
N GLU A 51 -8.15 -44.41 -15.08
CA GLU A 51 -7.51 -45.49 -15.85
C GLU A 51 -7.01 -46.63 -14.96
N TRP A 52 -6.73 -46.37 -13.68
CA TRP A 52 -6.35 -47.39 -12.70
C TRP A 52 -7.36 -48.56 -12.65
N PHE A 53 -8.65 -48.27 -12.81
CA PHE A 53 -9.73 -49.26 -12.80
C PHE A 53 -9.93 -49.97 -14.14
N ASN A 54 -9.24 -49.54 -15.21
CA ASN A 54 -9.28 -50.18 -16.52
C ASN A 54 -8.20 -51.26 -16.71
N PHE A 55 -7.28 -51.43 -15.75
CA PHE A 55 -6.27 -52.48 -15.78
C PHE A 55 -6.85 -53.85 -15.37
N PRO A 56 -6.31 -54.97 -15.90
CA PRO A 56 -6.80 -56.32 -15.58
C PRO A 56 -6.61 -56.71 -14.11
N GLU A 57 -5.64 -56.10 -13.42
CA GLU A 57 -5.42 -56.24 -11.98
C GLU A 57 -5.47 -54.86 -11.32
N VAL A 58 -6.45 -54.67 -10.43
CA VAL A 58 -6.72 -53.40 -9.73
C VAL A 58 -6.46 -53.58 -8.23
N PRO A 59 -5.21 -53.44 -7.76
CA PRO A 59 -4.88 -53.45 -6.34
C PRO A 59 -5.31 -52.13 -5.67
N MET A 60 -5.53 -52.17 -4.35
CA MET A 60 -5.81 -50.97 -3.53
C MET A 60 -7.00 -50.12 -4.03
N GLN A 61 -8.11 -50.78 -4.34
CA GLN A 61 -9.32 -50.12 -4.87
C GLN A 61 -9.90 -49.12 -3.87
N GLU A 62 -9.87 -49.47 -2.58
CA GLU A 62 -10.38 -48.63 -1.49
C GLU A 62 -9.57 -47.34 -1.38
N GLU A 63 -8.24 -47.45 -1.30
CA GLU A 63 -7.36 -46.29 -1.14
C GLU A 63 -7.37 -45.38 -2.39
N ALA A 64 -7.55 -45.95 -3.59
CA ALA A 64 -7.70 -45.18 -4.81
C ALA A 64 -9.05 -44.40 -4.85
N LEU A 65 -10.14 -45.02 -4.39
CA LEU A 65 -11.46 -44.37 -4.32
C LEU A 65 -11.54 -43.34 -3.18
N GLU A 66 -10.91 -43.61 -2.04
CA GLU A 66 -10.78 -42.65 -0.94
C GLU A 66 -9.96 -41.43 -1.34
N LEU A 67 -8.88 -41.62 -2.11
CA LEU A 67 -8.12 -40.54 -2.69
C LEU A 67 -8.98 -39.70 -3.65
N LEU A 68 -9.74 -40.33 -4.55
CA LEU A 68 -10.68 -39.62 -5.43
C LEU A 68 -11.73 -38.83 -4.64
N THR A 69 -12.26 -39.40 -3.56
CA THR A 69 -13.23 -38.74 -2.67
C THR A 69 -12.62 -37.58 -1.89
N THR A 70 -11.35 -37.69 -1.50
CA THR A 70 -10.62 -36.62 -0.82
C THR A 70 -10.35 -35.47 -1.77
N LEU A 71 -10.00 -35.76 -3.03
CA LEU A 71 -9.82 -34.76 -4.07
C LEU A 71 -11.14 -34.08 -4.43
N SER A 72 -12.25 -34.81 -4.59
CA SER A 72 -13.56 -34.24 -4.97
C SER A 72 -14.12 -33.24 -3.96
N LYS A 73 -13.67 -33.23 -2.72
CA LYS A 73 -14.03 -32.19 -1.72
C LYS A 73 -13.53 -30.79 -2.11
N HIS A 74 -12.49 -30.70 -2.96
CA HIS A 74 -11.97 -29.42 -3.43
C HIS A 74 -12.71 -28.98 -4.71
N PRO A 75 -13.28 -27.75 -4.78
CA PRO A 75 -14.19 -27.34 -5.86
C PRO A 75 -13.55 -27.39 -7.25
N SER A 76 -12.28 -26.98 -7.37
CA SER A 76 -11.56 -27.06 -8.65
C SER A 76 -11.30 -28.50 -9.10
N ALA A 77 -11.07 -29.41 -8.15
CA ALA A 77 -10.84 -30.83 -8.44
C ALA A 77 -12.13 -31.53 -8.89
N ALA A 78 -13.24 -31.19 -8.23
CA ALA A 78 -14.58 -31.65 -8.61
C ALA A 78 -14.92 -31.21 -10.04
N GLN A 79 -14.60 -29.97 -10.41
CA GLN A 79 -14.77 -29.50 -11.80
C GLN A 79 -13.92 -30.30 -12.78
N MET A 80 -12.63 -30.52 -12.48
CA MET A 80 -11.77 -31.30 -13.39
C MET A 80 -12.18 -32.77 -13.50
N LEU A 81 -12.68 -33.38 -12.42
CA LEU A 81 -13.25 -34.73 -12.45
C LEU A 81 -14.50 -34.80 -13.35
N ARG A 82 -15.36 -33.77 -13.31
CA ARG A 82 -16.50 -33.66 -14.26
C ARG A 82 -16.01 -33.51 -15.70
N ASP A 83 -15.04 -32.63 -15.94
CA ASP A 83 -14.50 -32.36 -17.28
C ASP A 83 -13.82 -33.59 -17.91
N VAL A 84 -13.22 -34.47 -17.09
CA VAL A 84 -12.60 -35.73 -17.54
C VAL A 84 -13.62 -36.86 -17.74
N GLY A 85 -14.90 -36.67 -17.39
CA GLY A 85 -15.95 -37.68 -17.55
C GLY A 85 -16.04 -38.68 -16.40
N ALA A 86 -15.57 -38.33 -15.20
CA ALA A 86 -15.59 -39.22 -14.03
C ALA A 86 -17.01 -39.63 -13.61
N VAL A 87 -18.02 -38.79 -13.86
CA VAL A 87 -19.42 -39.06 -13.46
C VAL A 87 -19.99 -40.27 -14.22
N ASP A 88 -19.78 -40.34 -15.54
CA ASP A 88 -20.24 -41.46 -16.36
C ASP A 88 -19.44 -42.73 -16.02
N PHE A 89 -18.13 -42.58 -15.81
CA PHE A 89 -17.24 -43.68 -15.46
C PHE A 89 -17.58 -44.32 -14.09
N LEU A 90 -17.75 -43.50 -13.05
CA LEU A 90 -18.06 -43.97 -11.70
C LEU A 90 -19.46 -44.57 -11.62
N THR A 91 -20.43 -44.03 -12.37
CA THR A 91 -21.78 -44.63 -12.50
C THR A 91 -21.75 -46.02 -13.14
N GLN A 92 -20.89 -46.23 -14.15
CA GLN A 92 -20.70 -47.54 -14.79
C GLN A 92 -19.87 -48.51 -13.94
N LEU A 93 -18.96 -47.99 -13.11
CA LEU A 93 -18.12 -48.79 -12.20
C LEU A 93 -18.91 -49.27 -10.96
N ALA A 94 -19.80 -48.45 -10.40
CA ALA A 94 -20.59 -48.73 -9.20
C ALA A 94 -21.26 -50.13 -9.10
N PRO A 95 -21.87 -50.71 -10.16
CA PRO A 95 -22.47 -52.05 -10.09
C PRO A 95 -21.43 -53.19 -9.95
N ASN A 96 -20.18 -52.97 -10.37
CA ASN A 96 -19.14 -54.01 -10.45
C ASN A 96 -18.22 -54.06 -9.21
N VAL A 97 -18.39 -53.16 -8.24
CA VAL A 97 -17.56 -53.07 -7.03
C VAL A 97 -18.35 -53.48 -5.78
N GLU A 98 -17.64 -53.92 -4.73
CA GLU A 98 -18.21 -54.31 -3.44
C GLU A 98 -19.15 -53.24 -2.83
N PRO A 99 -20.18 -53.64 -2.06
CA PRO A 99 -21.19 -52.72 -1.52
C PRO A 99 -20.61 -51.56 -0.67
N ARG A 100 -19.48 -51.77 0.02
CA ARG A 100 -18.80 -50.74 0.80
C ARG A 100 -18.20 -49.64 -0.08
N LEU A 101 -17.53 -50.03 -1.15
CA LEU A 101 -16.94 -49.12 -2.12
C LEU A 101 -18.01 -48.43 -2.98
N ARG A 102 -19.16 -49.07 -3.19
CA ARG A 102 -20.33 -48.45 -3.83
C ARG A 102 -20.84 -47.24 -3.03
N ALA A 103 -20.78 -47.28 -1.69
CA ALA A 103 -21.13 -46.14 -0.84
C ALA A 103 -20.11 -44.99 -0.94
N VAL A 104 -18.83 -45.31 -1.09
CA VAL A 104 -17.77 -44.31 -1.36
C VAL A 104 -18.02 -43.66 -2.72
N ILE A 105 -18.28 -44.46 -3.76
CA ILE A 105 -18.60 -43.98 -5.12
C ILE A 105 -19.86 -43.10 -5.11
N SER A 106 -20.94 -43.50 -4.42
CA SER A 106 -22.14 -42.66 -4.32
C SER A 106 -21.85 -41.34 -3.62
N GLY A 107 -21.03 -41.34 -2.56
CA GLY A 107 -20.60 -40.12 -1.88
C GLY A 107 -19.75 -39.20 -2.77
N THR A 108 -18.89 -39.77 -3.63
CA THR A 108 -18.13 -39.00 -4.63
C THR A 108 -19.06 -38.43 -5.70
N LEU A 109 -20.03 -39.22 -6.20
CA LEU A 109 -21.01 -38.77 -7.20
C LEU A 109 -21.89 -37.65 -6.67
N ASP A 110 -22.39 -37.76 -5.44
CA ASP A 110 -23.18 -36.71 -4.79
C ASP A 110 -22.41 -35.39 -4.68
N GLN A 111 -21.09 -35.44 -4.39
CA GLN A 111 -20.22 -34.26 -4.39
C GLN A 111 -19.99 -33.69 -5.80
N LEU A 112 -19.90 -34.53 -6.81
CA LEU A 112 -19.74 -34.10 -8.21
C LEU A 112 -21.04 -33.49 -8.78
N PHE A 113 -22.22 -33.88 -8.28
CA PHE A 113 -23.51 -33.30 -8.66
C PHE A 113 -23.86 -31.99 -7.93
N GLN A 114 -23.11 -31.60 -6.90
CA GLN A 114 -23.28 -30.30 -6.23
C GLN A 114 -22.72 -29.15 -7.09
N LEU A 115 -23.55 -28.15 -7.38
CA LEU A 115 -23.17 -26.87 -8.00
C LEU A 115 -22.29 -26.04 -7.03
N PRO A 116 -21.39 -25.15 -7.51
CA PRO A 116 -20.50 -24.41 -6.63
C PRO A 116 -21.28 -23.35 -5.84
N ASP A 117 -21.62 -23.65 -4.59
CA ASP A 117 -22.03 -22.64 -3.62
C ASP A 117 -20.79 -21.86 -3.17
N LEU A 118 -20.75 -20.58 -3.54
CA LEU A 118 -19.79 -19.60 -3.03
C LEU A 118 -20.07 -19.37 -1.53
N LEU A 119 -19.49 -20.20 -0.65
CA LEU A 119 -19.20 -19.92 0.77
C LEU A 119 -18.39 -21.11 1.36
N PRO A 120 -17.18 -20.91 1.92
CA PRO A 120 -16.25 -22.02 2.15
C PRO A 120 -16.52 -22.74 3.48
N ILE A 121 -16.92 -24.02 3.37
CA ILE A 121 -16.38 -25.29 3.93
C ILE A 121 -15.84 -25.33 5.39
N ILE A 122 -15.46 -24.22 6.02
CA ILE A 122 -14.95 -24.17 7.41
C ILE A 122 -16.07 -24.49 8.42
N LEU A 123 -17.32 -24.10 8.14
CA LEU A 123 -18.42 -24.28 9.09
C LEU A 123 -18.80 -25.76 9.30
N LYS A 124 -18.56 -26.64 8.32
CA LYS A 124 -18.97 -28.05 8.40
C LYS A 124 -17.95 -28.90 9.17
N ALA A 125 -16.65 -28.64 9.00
CA ALA A 125 -15.60 -29.29 9.77
C ALA A 125 -15.59 -28.85 11.25
N CYS A 126 -15.97 -27.60 11.55
CA CYS A 126 -16.07 -27.11 12.93
C CYS A 126 -17.18 -27.78 13.74
N MET A 127 -18.29 -28.19 13.11
CA MET A 127 -19.38 -28.89 13.81
C MET A 127 -18.99 -30.32 14.22
N ASP A 128 -18.20 -31.02 13.41
CA ASP A 128 -17.76 -32.40 13.71
C ASP A 128 -16.69 -32.44 14.81
N ILE A 129 -15.82 -31.41 14.89
CA ILE A 129 -14.82 -31.27 15.97
C ILE A 129 -15.51 -30.92 17.31
N MET A 130 -16.56 -30.10 17.27
CA MET A 130 -17.30 -29.71 18.47
C MET A 130 -18.07 -30.90 19.08
N GLN A 131 -18.41 -31.92 18.28
CA GLN A 131 -19.15 -33.10 18.76
C GLN A 131 -18.26 -34.14 19.47
N CYS A 132 -16.95 -34.16 19.19
CA CYS A 132 -15.99 -35.07 19.84
C CYS A 132 -15.50 -34.56 21.22
N ALA A 133 -15.59 -33.25 21.49
CA ALA A 133 -15.09 -32.65 22.73
C ALA A 133 -16.03 -32.82 23.96
N TRP A 134 -17.23 -33.37 23.78
CA TRP A 134 -18.24 -33.47 24.85
C TRP A 134 -18.32 -34.86 25.50
N LEU A 135 -17.53 -35.85 25.04
CA LEU A 135 -17.75 -37.25 25.42
C LEU A 135 -16.64 -37.96 26.20
N ASN A 136 -15.44 -37.41 26.42
CA ASN A 136 -14.49 -37.95 27.43
C ASN A 136 -13.25 -37.05 27.64
N PRO A 137 -12.99 -36.53 28.85
CA PRO A 137 -11.80 -35.72 29.16
C PRO A 137 -10.70 -36.48 29.95
N GLU A 138 -10.46 -37.76 29.68
CA GLU A 138 -9.41 -38.51 30.37
C GLU A 138 -8.70 -39.50 29.44
N PHE A 139 -7.88 -39.01 28.51
CA PHE A 139 -6.74 -39.77 27.99
C PHE A 139 -5.88 -38.85 27.13
N LEU A 140 -4.77 -38.34 27.69
CA LEU A 140 -3.54 -37.98 26.97
C LEU A 140 -2.44 -37.67 27.99
N PRO A 141 -1.43 -38.55 28.12
CA PRO A 141 -0.08 -38.06 28.31
C PRO A 141 0.85 -38.56 27.20
N SER A 142 1.84 -37.70 26.92
CA SER A 142 3.10 -37.96 26.22
C SER A 142 3.02 -38.38 24.74
N ILE A 143 3.24 -37.42 23.84
CA ILE A 143 4.40 -37.29 22.94
C ILE A 143 4.15 -35.99 22.12
N PHE A 144 5.22 -35.22 21.87
CA PHE A 144 5.31 -33.92 21.14
C PHE A 144 5.23 -32.62 21.97
N PRO A 145 6.38 -31.96 22.25
CA PRO A 145 6.40 -30.52 22.50
C PRO A 145 6.42 -29.75 21.16
N GLN A 146 5.95 -28.49 21.18
CA GLN A 146 5.98 -27.49 20.09
C GLN A 146 4.95 -27.62 18.94
N ARG A 147 3.68 -27.33 19.23
CA ARG A 147 2.78 -26.58 18.33
C ARG A 147 1.80 -25.75 19.16
N ARG A 148 2.17 -24.50 19.48
CA ARG A 148 1.25 -23.50 20.05
C ARG A 148 1.14 -22.19 19.25
N SER A 149 1.88 -22.02 18.16
CA SER A 149 1.78 -20.80 17.34
C SER A 149 0.74 -20.85 16.21
N ILE A 150 0.12 -22.01 15.94
CA ILE A 150 -0.84 -22.15 14.81
C ILE A 150 -2.29 -21.87 15.25
N ILE A 151 -2.59 -21.93 16.55
CA ILE A 151 -3.97 -21.81 17.06
C ILE A 151 -4.47 -20.34 17.11
N LEU A 152 -3.59 -19.33 16.99
CA LEU A 152 -3.99 -17.91 17.07
C LEU A 152 -4.41 -17.29 15.72
N HIS A 153 -4.10 -17.92 14.59
CA HIS A 153 -4.34 -17.36 13.26
C HIS A 153 -5.74 -17.68 12.69
N GLU A 154 -6.49 -18.63 13.27
CA GLU A 154 -7.83 -19.02 12.77
C GLU A 154 -8.96 -18.07 13.19
N THR A 155 -8.72 -17.16 14.16
CA THR A 155 -9.74 -16.24 14.68
C THR A 155 -9.59 -14.79 14.23
N VAL A 156 -8.40 -14.37 13.77
CA VAL A 156 -8.12 -12.99 13.34
C VAL A 156 -8.06 -12.93 11.82
N ARG A 157 -9.06 -12.32 11.18
CA ARG A 157 -9.18 -12.26 9.72
C ARG A 157 -8.59 -10.98 9.14
N CYS A 158 -8.35 -9.98 9.98
CA CYS A 158 -7.85 -8.67 9.56
C CYS A 158 -6.34 -8.60 9.31
N LEU A 159 -5.56 -9.64 9.62
CA LEU A 159 -4.10 -9.64 9.45
C LEU A 159 -3.67 -10.38 8.17
N LYS A 160 -3.00 -9.67 7.25
CA LYS A 160 -2.35 -10.24 6.05
C LYS A 160 -1.01 -10.90 6.40
N PHE A 161 -0.24 -10.24 7.24
CA PHE A 161 1.06 -10.69 7.72
C PHE A 161 1.21 -10.32 9.19
N SER A 162 1.55 -11.30 10.03
CA SER A 162 1.64 -11.10 11.48
C SER A 162 3.09 -11.14 11.96
N VAL A 163 3.80 -12.24 11.72
CA VAL A 163 5.10 -12.52 12.36
C VAL A 163 6.12 -13.08 11.37
N PHE A 164 7.38 -12.66 11.50
CA PHE A 164 8.51 -13.22 10.75
C PHE A 164 9.01 -14.54 11.35
N PRO A 165 9.66 -15.42 10.54
CA PRO A 165 10.28 -16.63 11.05
C PRO A 165 11.27 -16.36 12.18
N TRP A 166 11.23 -17.18 13.25
CA TRP A 166 12.07 -17.01 14.43
C TRP A 166 13.56 -17.18 14.10
N LEU A 167 14.41 -16.28 14.60
CA LEU A 167 15.86 -16.31 14.40
C LEU A 167 16.59 -16.63 15.72
N THR A 168 17.42 -17.67 15.68
CA THR A 168 18.31 -18.05 16.78
C THR A 168 19.56 -17.19 16.77
N LEU A 169 19.91 -16.62 17.93
CA LEU A 169 21.10 -15.79 18.10
C LEU A 169 22.24 -16.59 18.76
N THR A 170 23.49 -16.25 18.43
CA THR A 170 24.66 -16.73 19.17
C THR A 170 24.76 -16.02 20.53
N ASN A 171 25.53 -16.58 21.48
CA ASN A 171 25.73 -15.94 22.78
C ASN A 171 26.37 -14.54 22.66
N THR A 172 27.27 -14.36 21.69
CA THR A 172 27.90 -13.07 21.40
C THR A 172 26.87 -12.06 20.91
N ASP A 173 26.01 -12.44 19.96
CA ASP A 173 24.95 -11.58 19.43
C ASP A 173 23.98 -11.13 20.53
N ARG A 174 23.60 -12.05 21.44
CA ARG A 174 22.74 -11.72 22.59
C ARG A 174 23.39 -10.67 23.50
N HIS A 175 24.68 -10.82 23.79
CA HIS A 175 25.41 -9.85 24.60
C HIS A 175 25.49 -8.48 23.93
N ILE A 176 25.66 -8.43 22.61
CA ILE A 176 25.65 -7.17 21.85
C ILE A 176 24.29 -6.47 22.00
N LEU A 177 23.19 -7.19 21.80
CA LEU A 177 21.85 -6.59 21.88
C LEU A 177 21.49 -6.17 23.32
N SER A 178 21.80 -6.98 24.33
CA SER A 178 21.50 -6.66 25.73
C SER A 178 22.36 -5.50 26.25
N SER A 179 23.62 -5.42 25.82
CA SER A 179 24.50 -4.28 26.13
C SER A 179 23.93 -2.98 25.56
N ASN A 180 23.57 -2.95 24.27
CA ASN A 180 22.97 -1.77 23.64
C ASN A 180 21.62 -1.39 24.28
N GLU A 181 20.79 -2.37 24.63
CA GLU A 181 19.56 -2.15 25.37
C GLU A 181 19.82 -1.44 26.72
N SER A 182 20.81 -1.89 27.49
CA SER A 182 21.17 -1.27 28.76
C SER A 182 21.68 0.17 28.59
N SER A 183 22.44 0.43 27.51
CA SER A 183 22.94 1.76 27.17
C SER A 183 21.82 2.72 26.76
N LEU A 184 20.79 2.24 26.06
CA LEU A 184 19.59 3.03 25.74
C LEU A 184 18.76 3.41 26.98
N ARG A 185 18.81 2.60 28.05
CA ARG A 185 18.15 2.91 29.33
C ARG A 185 19.03 3.69 30.30
N SER A 186 20.23 4.08 29.88
CA SER A 186 21.14 4.85 30.73
C SER A 186 20.61 6.27 30.96
N ASN A 187 20.93 6.84 32.13
CA ASN A 187 20.56 8.22 32.46
C ASN A 187 21.43 9.28 31.74
N ASN A 188 22.39 8.86 30.91
CA ASN A 188 23.31 9.77 30.23
C ASN A 188 22.85 10.03 28.78
N PRO A 189 22.39 11.25 28.45
CA PRO A 189 21.86 11.56 27.12
C PRO A 189 22.90 11.44 26.01
N ASN A 190 24.19 11.67 26.29
CA ASN A 190 25.23 11.48 25.29
C ASN A 190 25.44 9.99 24.99
N MET A 191 25.33 9.13 26.00
CA MET A 191 25.42 7.68 25.77
C MET A 191 24.23 7.15 24.99
N VAL A 192 23.01 7.61 25.33
CA VAL A 192 21.80 7.26 24.56
C VAL A 192 21.96 7.71 23.10
N ARG A 193 22.46 8.92 22.86
CA ARG A 193 22.74 9.41 21.50
C ARG A 193 23.72 8.51 20.74
N THR A 194 24.92 8.28 21.29
CA THR A 194 25.93 7.44 20.63
C THR A 194 25.44 6.02 20.41
N THR A 195 24.60 5.50 21.31
CA THR A 195 23.98 4.18 21.16
C THR A 195 22.95 4.17 20.03
N CYS A 196 22.13 5.22 19.87
CA CYS A 196 21.25 5.36 18.71
C CYS A 196 22.06 5.42 17.42
N ASP A 197 23.12 6.23 17.36
CA ASP A 197 23.97 6.32 16.16
C ASP A 197 24.59 4.95 15.83
N LEU A 198 25.10 4.22 16.83
CA LEU A 198 25.63 2.86 16.68
C LEU A 198 24.55 1.86 16.21
N LEU A 199 23.33 1.94 16.76
CA LEU A 199 22.22 1.08 16.37
C LEU A 199 21.86 1.27 14.90
N CYS A 200 21.79 2.53 14.46
CA CYS A 200 21.53 2.89 13.08
C CYS A 200 22.70 2.46 12.16
N ASP A 201 23.94 2.82 12.47
CA ASP A 201 25.06 2.68 11.52
C ASP A 201 25.63 1.27 11.43
N VAL A 202 25.61 0.51 12.53
CA VAL A 202 26.28 -0.80 12.63
C VAL A 202 25.27 -1.91 12.91
N ILE A 203 24.54 -1.83 14.03
CA ILE A 203 23.75 -2.96 14.52
C ILE A 203 22.59 -3.30 13.55
N MET A 204 21.85 -2.32 13.05
CA MET A 204 20.75 -2.56 12.09
C MET A 204 21.24 -2.93 10.69
N GLN A 205 22.53 -2.84 10.41
CA GLN A 205 23.13 -3.33 9.16
C GLN A 205 23.61 -4.78 9.32
N ASP A 206 24.16 -5.12 10.48
CA ASP A 206 24.70 -6.46 10.78
C ASP A 206 23.61 -7.47 11.14
N PHE A 207 22.50 -7.02 11.76
CA PHE A 207 21.41 -7.88 12.20
C PHE A 207 20.18 -7.80 11.28
N PRO A 208 19.56 -8.95 10.95
CA PRO A 208 18.24 -8.98 10.33
C PRO A 208 17.20 -8.16 11.15
N PRO A 209 16.41 -7.29 10.50
CA PRO A 209 15.51 -6.36 11.19
C PRO A 209 14.40 -7.05 12.01
N GLU A 210 14.08 -8.31 11.73
CA GLU A 210 13.07 -9.09 12.43
C GLU A 210 13.46 -9.40 13.88
N ILE A 211 14.77 -9.43 14.18
CA ILE A 211 15.29 -9.69 15.54
C ILE A 211 14.76 -8.63 16.51
N PHE A 212 14.65 -7.38 16.06
CA PHE A 212 14.15 -6.28 16.89
C PHE A 212 12.65 -6.37 17.17
N LEU A 213 11.88 -7.14 16.38
CA LEU A 213 10.48 -7.45 16.68
C LEU A 213 10.36 -8.67 17.60
N GLN A 214 11.20 -9.69 17.38
CA GLN A 214 11.29 -10.90 18.20
C GLN A 214 11.75 -10.60 19.63
N ARG A 215 12.67 -9.64 19.78
CA ARG A 215 13.20 -9.16 21.06
C ARG A 215 12.94 -7.66 21.17
N PRO A 216 11.74 -7.24 21.57
CA PRO A 216 11.27 -5.87 21.39
C PRO A 216 11.83 -4.87 22.39
N SER A 217 12.80 -5.25 23.23
CA SER A 217 13.31 -4.39 24.30
C SER A 217 13.94 -3.10 23.78
N ILE A 218 14.75 -3.19 22.72
CA ILE A 218 15.35 -2.04 22.03
C ILE A 218 14.25 -1.15 21.43
N VAL A 219 13.27 -1.74 20.74
CA VAL A 219 12.15 -1.01 20.13
C VAL A 219 11.32 -0.29 21.19
N LYS A 220 10.97 -0.97 22.29
CA LYS A 220 10.25 -0.38 23.43
C LYS A 220 11.05 0.78 24.04
N SER A 221 12.37 0.64 24.18
CA SER A 221 13.23 1.73 24.64
C SER A 221 13.21 2.92 23.66
N LEU A 222 13.35 2.69 22.35
CA LEU A 222 13.29 3.75 21.33
C LEU A 222 11.92 4.46 21.32
N LEU A 223 10.82 3.71 21.44
CA LEU A 223 9.47 4.28 21.55
C LEU A 223 9.28 5.08 22.84
N SER A 224 9.88 4.63 23.95
CA SER A 224 9.84 5.38 25.21
C SER A 224 10.57 6.72 25.10
N LEU A 225 11.67 6.79 24.34
CA LEU A 225 12.38 8.04 24.06
C LEU A 225 11.52 9.05 23.29
N LEU A 226 10.49 8.59 22.55
CA LEU A 226 9.49 9.46 21.92
C LEU A 226 8.40 9.94 22.90
N ARG A 227 8.12 9.19 23.98
CA ARG A 227 7.12 9.57 25.02
C ARG A 227 7.65 10.60 26.01
N VAL A 228 8.97 10.72 26.17
CA VAL A 228 9.55 11.63 27.17
C VAL A 228 9.28 13.07 26.72
N GLY A 229 8.33 13.68 27.43
CA GLY A 229 7.57 14.83 26.97
C GLY A 229 8.27 16.16 27.17
N SER A 230 7.74 17.18 26.47
CA SER A 230 7.23 18.48 26.96
C SER A 230 7.77 19.11 28.27
N GLY A 231 8.95 18.74 28.74
CA GLY A 231 9.70 19.38 29.81
C GLY A 231 10.65 20.39 29.19
N LYS A 232 10.56 21.65 29.63
CA LYS A 232 11.50 22.71 29.26
C LYS A 232 12.92 22.29 29.67
N GLY A 233 13.67 21.65 28.77
CA GLY A 233 15.07 21.29 28.99
C GLY A 233 15.52 19.95 28.45
N GLU A 234 14.63 19.09 27.94
CA GLU A 234 15.10 17.84 27.34
C GLU A 234 15.82 18.07 26.01
N PRO A 235 16.91 17.34 25.76
CA PRO A 235 17.66 17.46 24.54
C PRO A 235 16.83 17.02 23.33
N ARG A 236 16.23 17.98 22.61
CA ARG A 236 15.50 17.79 21.33
C ARG A 236 16.24 16.91 20.30
N PHE A 237 17.55 16.80 20.43
CA PHE A 237 18.34 15.89 19.61
C PHE A 237 17.93 14.42 19.81
N LEU A 238 17.71 13.95 21.05
CA LEU A 238 17.41 12.54 21.33
C LEU A 238 16.19 12.03 20.57
N HIS A 239 15.16 12.87 20.43
CA HIS A 239 13.98 12.56 19.62
C HIS A 239 14.37 12.33 18.15
N SER A 240 15.22 13.20 17.58
CA SER A 240 15.69 13.05 16.21
C SER A 240 16.50 11.76 15.99
N GLN A 241 17.34 11.37 16.96
CA GLN A 241 18.09 10.10 16.87
C GLN A 241 17.17 8.89 16.96
N ALA A 242 16.23 8.87 17.91
CA ALA A 242 15.28 7.77 18.06
C ALA A 242 14.37 7.62 16.82
N LEU A 243 13.89 8.74 16.26
CA LEU A 243 13.12 8.77 15.02
C LEU A 243 13.92 8.17 13.84
N SER A 244 15.22 8.48 13.74
CA SER A 244 16.08 7.94 12.70
C SER A 244 16.20 6.41 12.77
N CYS A 245 16.40 5.85 13.97
CA CYS A 245 16.55 4.40 14.10
C CYS A 245 15.22 3.66 13.92
N LEU A 246 14.10 4.21 14.36
CA LEU A 246 12.78 3.65 14.04
C LEU A 246 12.51 3.69 12.52
N ARG A 247 12.90 4.76 11.85
CA ARG A 247 12.75 4.90 10.39
C ARG A 247 13.59 3.86 9.65
N GLN A 248 14.85 3.69 10.06
CA GLN A 248 15.73 2.68 9.49
C GLN A 248 15.19 1.27 9.71
N LEU A 249 14.65 0.98 10.90
CA LEU A 249 13.99 -0.28 11.18
C LEU A 249 12.76 -0.49 10.28
N CYS A 250 11.90 0.51 10.08
CA CYS A 250 10.79 0.45 9.13
C CYS A 250 11.25 0.18 7.69
N ALA A 251 12.35 0.79 7.25
CA ALA A 251 12.93 0.55 5.94
C ALA A 251 13.48 -0.88 5.81
N GLY A 252 14.18 -1.38 6.83
CA GLY A 252 14.69 -2.75 6.90
C GLY A 252 13.56 -3.78 6.85
N LEU A 253 12.54 -3.61 7.69
CA LEU A 253 11.37 -4.50 7.74
C LEU A 253 10.62 -4.54 6.40
N ARG A 254 10.46 -3.41 5.70
CA ARG A 254 9.84 -3.39 4.36
C ARG A 254 10.64 -4.18 3.34
N ARG A 255 11.96 -3.99 3.29
CA ARG A 255 12.83 -4.76 2.38
C ARG A 255 12.72 -6.25 2.67
N ARG A 256 12.67 -6.61 3.95
CA ARG A 256 12.62 -7.99 4.37
C ARG A 256 11.25 -8.64 4.14
N LEU A 257 10.17 -7.90 4.33
CA LEU A 257 8.83 -8.34 3.99
C LEU A 257 8.71 -8.63 2.48
N ARG A 258 9.23 -7.73 1.64
CA ARG A 258 9.29 -7.94 0.18
C ARG A 258 10.11 -9.16 -0.19
N PHE A 259 11.24 -9.40 0.49
CA PHE A 259 12.04 -10.62 0.31
C PHE A 259 11.23 -11.90 0.61
N HIS A 260 10.42 -11.90 1.68
CA HIS A 260 9.57 -13.04 2.02
C HIS A 260 8.35 -13.20 1.11
N GLN A 261 7.89 -12.11 0.47
CA GLN A 261 6.79 -12.10 -0.49
C GLN A 261 7.24 -12.46 -1.92
N ASP A 262 8.54 -12.46 -2.21
CA ASP A 262 9.08 -12.77 -3.53
C ASP A 262 9.06 -14.29 -3.80
N PRO A 263 8.28 -14.77 -4.80
CA PRO A 263 8.20 -16.19 -5.12
C PRO A 263 9.53 -16.82 -5.53
N SER A 264 10.50 -16.02 -5.99
CA SER A 264 11.80 -16.51 -6.47
C SER A 264 12.77 -16.91 -5.33
N PHE A 265 12.53 -16.43 -4.11
CA PHE A 265 13.34 -16.74 -2.92
C PHE A 265 12.71 -17.80 -2.00
N TYR A 266 11.57 -18.37 -2.41
CA TYR A 266 10.89 -19.43 -1.66
C TYR A 266 11.65 -20.77 -1.80
N SER A 267 12.43 -21.13 -0.77
CA SER A 267 13.14 -22.41 -0.70
C SER A 267 12.41 -23.40 0.20
N THR A 268 12.16 -24.62 -0.30
CA THR A 268 11.49 -25.72 0.44
C THR A 268 12.40 -26.44 1.44
N LYS A 269 13.65 -26.02 1.59
CA LYS A 269 14.59 -26.54 2.60
C LYS A 269 14.83 -25.50 3.68
N HIS A 270 14.18 -25.66 4.82
CA HIS A 270 14.60 -25.01 6.08
C HIS A 270 15.73 -25.83 6.70
N ASP A 271 16.90 -25.86 6.06
CA ASP A 271 18.14 -26.05 6.81
C ASP A 271 18.47 -24.69 7.48
N PRO A 272 19.10 -24.67 8.67
CA PRO A 272 19.49 -23.42 9.30
C PRO A 272 20.36 -22.66 8.30
N VAL A 273 19.83 -21.55 7.79
CA VAL A 273 20.47 -20.75 6.75
C VAL A 273 21.86 -20.42 7.23
N SER A 274 22.86 -20.91 6.48
CA SER A 274 24.26 -20.60 6.71
C SER A 274 24.40 -19.08 6.79
N GLN A 275 24.76 -18.61 7.99
CA GLN A 275 25.17 -17.25 8.25
C GLN A 275 26.43 -16.97 7.43
N ASN A 276 26.26 -16.51 6.19
CA ASN A 276 27.23 -15.79 5.37
C ASN A 276 26.61 -15.57 3.98
N SER A 277 25.90 -14.47 3.80
CA SER A 277 25.62 -13.97 2.44
C SER A 277 26.40 -12.68 2.24
N SER A 278 27.64 -12.84 1.81
CA SER A 278 28.43 -11.79 1.17
C SER A 278 27.72 -11.33 -0.11
N PHE A 279 27.66 -10.01 -0.31
CA PHE A 279 27.15 -9.41 -1.55
C PHE A 279 27.89 -9.94 -2.78
N SER A 280 27.16 -10.52 -3.73
CA SER A 280 27.64 -10.80 -5.08
C SER A 280 26.46 -10.73 -6.04
N CYS A 281 26.17 -9.54 -6.54
CA CYS A 281 25.25 -9.36 -7.66
C CYS A 281 25.89 -10.00 -8.90
N SER A 282 25.30 -11.10 -9.40
CA SER A 282 25.77 -11.74 -10.64
C SER A 282 25.07 -11.08 -11.82
N GLN A 283 25.88 -10.39 -12.60
CA GLN A 283 25.51 -9.72 -13.84
C GLN A 283 25.21 -10.73 -14.96
N GLU A 284 24.15 -10.44 -15.71
CA GLU A 284 23.87 -10.86 -17.10
C GLU A 284 23.88 -12.36 -17.45
N VAL A 285 22.66 -12.92 -17.55
CA VAL A 285 22.40 -14.11 -18.37
C VAL A 285 22.38 -13.70 -19.85
N ARG A 286 23.50 -13.86 -20.54
CA ARG A 286 23.51 -14.04 -22.01
C ARG A 286 23.65 -15.54 -22.29
N GLY A 287 22.61 -16.09 -22.90
CA GLY A 287 22.42 -17.53 -23.04
C GLY A 287 23.47 -18.25 -23.88
N THR A 288 23.59 -19.54 -23.62
CA THR A 288 24.21 -20.49 -24.55
C THR A 288 23.48 -21.83 -24.46
N GLN A 289 22.78 -22.15 -25.54
CA GLN A 289 22.30 -23.48 -25.88
C GLN A 289 23.51 -24.43 -26.01
N ARG A 290 23.38 -25.65 -25.48
CA ARG A 290 24.30 -26.75 -25.78
C ARG A 290 23.95 -27.33 -27.16
N SER A 291 24.93 -27.37 -28.05
CA SER A 291 24.95 -28.31 -29.18
C SER A 291 26.31 -28.99 -29.20
N GLN A 292 26.31 -30.33 -29.13
CA GLN A 292 27.48 -31.17 -29.35
C GLN A 292 27.59 -31.45 -30.85
N ALA A 293 28.78 -31.27 -31.44
CA ALA A 293 29.38 -32.17 -32.44
C ALA A 293 30.68 -31.60 -33.04
N SER A 294 31.72 -32.45 -33.02
CA SER A 294 32.82 -32.65 -33.99
C SER A 294 33.77 -31.51 -34.42
N SER A 295 35.07 -31.71 -34.18
CA SER A 295 36.22 -31.16 -34.93
C SER A 295 36.39 -31.87 -36.31
N PRO A 296 37.18 -31.41 -37.31
CA PRO A 296 38.64 -31.09 -37.21
C PRO A 296 39.22 -29.96 -38.12
N GLY A 297 40.43 -29.50 -37.78
CA GLY A 297 41.53 -29.16 -38.72
C GLY A 297 41.54 -27.79 -39.45
N VAL A 298 42.58 -26.98 -39.20
CA VAL A 298 43.60 -26.50 -40.17
C VAL A 298 44.32 -25.24 -39.63
N GLU A 299 45.64 -25.28 -39.76
CA GLU A 299 46.67 -24.30 -39.38
C GLU A 299 46.66 -23.03 -40.23
N CYS A 300 47.03 -21.88 -39.65
CA CYS A 300 48.19 -21.05 -40.05
C CYS A 300 48.08 -19.61 -39.50
N SER A 301 49.05 -19.25 -38.66
CA SER A 301 49.44 -17.87 -38.33
C SER A 301 50.02 -17.13 -39.55
N PRO A 302 50.18 -15.79 -39.53
CA PRO A 302 51.43 -15.25 -38.98
C PRO A 302 51.30 -13.91 -38.21
N ARG A 303 52.33 -13.69 -37.37
CA ARG A 303 52.63 -12.52 -36.51
C ARG A 303 53.18 -11.33 -37.33
N PRO A 304 53.35 -10.09 -36.80
CA PRO A 304 54.51 -9.77 -35.92
C PRO A 304 54.28 -8.64 -34.87
N SER A 305 54.72 -8.80 -33.60
CA SER A 305 55.87 -8.14 -32.90
C SER A 305 55.68 -6.64 -32.54
N VAL A 306 55.93 -6.16 -31.31
CA VAL A 306 57.27 -5.85 -30.72
C VAL A 306 57.11 -5.45 -29.22
N VAL A 307 57.67 -6.22 -28.26
CA VAL A 307 58.79 -5.91 -27.31
C VAL A 307 58.40 -5.10 -26.04
N GLY A 308 58.76 -5.49 -24.80
CA GLY A 308 59.62 -6.60 -24.42
C GLY A 308 59.80 -6.90 -22.91
N ARG A 309 60.35 -8.11 -22.74
CA ARG A 309 61.28 -8.66 -21.74
C ARG A 309 60.92 -8.79 -20.25
N THR A 310 60.87 -10.08 -19.91
CA THR A 310 61.02 -10.84 -18.67
C THR A 310 62.27 -10.55 -17.81
N GLY A 311 62.13 -10.75 -16.49
CA GLY A 311 63.26 -10.97 -15.57
C GLY A 311 62.86 -11.21 -14.11
N GLN A 312 62.73 -12.51 -13.75
CA GLN A 312 63.05 -13.17 -12.46
C GLN A 312 62.51 -12.67 -11.10
N ARG A 313 61.95 -13.65 -10.36
CA ARG A 313 61.62 -13.66 -8.93
C ARG A 313 62.88 -13.55 -8.05
N ALA A 314 62.74 -12.95 -6.86
CA ALA A 314 63.61 -13.23 -5.73
C ALA A 314 62.78 -13.43 -4.45
N ARG A 315 62.98 -14.58 -3.80
CA ARG A 315 62.61 -14.90 -2.43
C ARG A 315 63.40 -13.99 -1.48
N GLY A 316 62.78 -13.48 -0.42
CA GLY A 316 63.47 -12.90 0.72
C GLY A 316 63.45 -13.89 1.88
N ASP A 317 64.60 -14.47 2.19
CA ASP A 317 64.91 -14.97 3.53
C ASP A 317 65.41 -13.80 4.39
N GLY A 318 65.15 -13.87 5.69
CA GLY A 318 65.74 -12.97 6.66
C GLY A 318 66.19 -13.79 7.85
N GLN A 319 67.42 -14.32 7.77
CA GLN A 319 68.15 -14.91 8.89
C GLN A 319 68.88 -13.83 9.72
N ASP A 320 69.08 -14.19 10.99
CA ASP A 320 69.71 -13.44 12.08
C ASP A 320 71.17 -13.00 11.82
N GLY A 321 71.59 -11.96 12.53
CA GLY A 321 73.00 -11.55 12.61
C GLY A 321 73.24 -10.43 13.63
N ASP A 322 73.80 -10.81 14.78
CA ASP A 322 74.14 -9.99 15.95
C ASP A 322 75.27 -8.96 15.75
N ALA A 323 75.31 -8.02 16.72
CA ALA A 323 76.47 -7.40 17.39
C ALA A 323 77.14 -6.12 16.83
N ALA A 324 77.04 -5.04 17.63
CA ALA A 324 78.14 -4.27 18.27
C ALA A 324 77.65 -2.82 18.57
N SER A 325 77.39 -2.41 19.82
CA SER A 325 78.30 -1.90 20.86
C SER A 325 78.39 -0.36 20.95
N ASN A 326 78.13 0.13 22.18
CA ASN A 326 78.68 1.31 22.87
C ASN A 326 78.40 2.72 22.30
N SER A 327 78.22 3.80 23.07
CA SER A 327 78.12 4.07 24.52
C SER A 327 77.85 5.58 24.67
N GLY A 328 77.19 6.05 25.73
CA GLY A 328 77.08 7.48 26.02
C GLY A 328 76.35 7.81 27.34
N SER A 329 77.13 7.97 28.41
CA SER A 329 76.75 8.23 29.80
C SER A 329 76.32 9.68 30.12
N SER A 330 75.50 9.88 31.18
CA SER A 330 75.88 10.71 32.34
C SER A 330 74.90 10.62 33.52
N HIS A 331 75.44 10.79 34.72
CA HIS A 331 74.99 10.39 36.07
C HIS A 331 74.05 11.33 36.85
N ARG A 332 73.31 10.77 37.83
CA ARG A 332 73.32 11.05 39.32
C ARG A 332 72.04 10.44 39.94
N GLY A 333 72.09 9.41 40.80
CA GLY A 333 72.25 9.46 42.27
C GLY A 333 70.93 9.88 42.96
N GLY A 334 70.23 9.17 43.86
CA GLY A 334 70.43 7.90 44.58
C GLY A 334 69.24 7.65 45.54
N ALA A 335 69.34 6.56 46.33
CA ALA A 335 68.58 6.20 47.54
C ALA A 335 67.18 5.51 47.46
N ALA A 336 67.23 4.18 47.60
CA ALA A 336 66.56 3.34 48.61
C ALA A 336 65.01 3.32 48.75
N LEU A 337 64.37 2.17 48.48
CA LEU A 337 63.85 1.21 49.49
C LEU A 337 62.90 0.14 48.88
N GLN A 338 63.17 -1.11 49.25
CA GLN A 338 62.27 -2.28 49.41
C GLN A 338 61.75 -3.08 48.18
N ALA A 339 62.34 -4.29 48.10
CA ALA A 339 62.06 -5.59 47.45
C ALA A 339 60.59 -6.08 47.31
N PRO A 340 60.34 -7.28 46.72
CA PRO A 340 61.01 -7.97 45.61
C PRO A 340 60.03 -8.35 44.49
N VAL A 341 60.40 -8.08 43.23
CA VAL A 341 59.73 -8.66 42.06
C VAL A 341 60.52 -9.91 41.64
N GLN A 342 59.92 -11.09 41.83
CA GLN A 342 60.33 -12.30 41.13
C GLN A 342 59.64 -12.32 39.75
N THR A 343 60.44 -12.47 38.70
CA THR A 343 60.04 -13.00 37.39
C THR A 343 60.80 -14.33 37.22
N PRO A 344 60.53 -15.15 36.20
CA PRO A 344 59.24 -15.61 35.67
C PRO A 344 59.21 -17.15 35.54
N GLN A 345 58.04 -17.78 35.52
CA GLN A 345 57.87 -19.06 34.84
C GLN A 345 56.78 -18.93 33.78
N SER A 346 57.16 -19.34 32.58
CA SER A 346 56.42 -19.27 31.32
C SER A 346 55.26 -20.27 31.27
N PRO A 347 54.29 -20.04 30.35
CA PRO A 347 52.92 -20.50 30.46
C PRO A 347 52.68 -21.80 29.70
N ALA A 348 51.95 -22.70 30.33
CA ALA A 348 51.11 -23.68 29.66
C ALA A 348 49.93 -23.94 30.60
N ASP A 349 48.73 -23.99 30.02
CA ASP A 349 47.45 -24.27 30.67
C ASP A 349 46.76 -23.11 31.43
N SER A 350 46.01 -22.29 30.69
CA SER A 350 44.75 -21.69 31.13
C SER A 350 44.08 -20.92 29.98
N ALA A 351 43.69 -21.63 28.93
CA ALA A 351 42.64 -21.15 28.03
C ALA A 351 41.32 -21.68 28.58
N HIS A 352 40.57 -20.86 29.31
CA HIS A 352 39.10 -20.84 29.42
C HIS A 352 38.72 -19.68 30.36
N VAL A 353 38.71 -18.47 29.80
CA VAL A 353 37.93 -17.37 30.41
C VAL A 353 36.48 -17.69 30.08
N GLU A 354 35.78 -18.29 31.02
CA GLU A 354 34.33 -18.50 30.95
C GLU A 354 33.65 -17.11 30.87
N LEU A 355 32.99 -16.84 29.74
CA LEU A 355 31.98 -15.79 29.66
C LEU A 355 30.91 -16.08 30.72
N PRO A 356 30.35 -15.08 31.41
CA PRO A 356 29.19 -15.31 32.26
C PRO A 356 28.08 -15.88 31.38
N ASP A 357 27.66 -17.10 31.67
CA ASP A 357 26.57 -17.77 30.95
C ASP A 357 25.28 -16.97 31.19
N LEU A 358 24.92 -16.12 30.23
CA LEU A 358 23.62 -15.50 30.17
C LEU A 358 22.65 -16.68 29.96
N GLY A 359 22.01 -17.10 31.05
CA GLY A 359 21.22 -18.34 31.12
C GLY A 359 20.31 -18.54 29.93
N VAL A 360 20.03 -19.81 29.63
CA VAL A 360 19.17 -20.28 28.52
C VAL A 360 17.99 -19.31 28.31
N GLU A 361 18.00 -18.55 27.21
CA GLU A 361 16.85 -17.71 26.83
C GLU A 361 15.62 -18.62 26.79
N ASP A 362 14.59 -18.32 27.58
CA ASP A 362 13.30 -18.98 27.42
C ASP A 362 12.69 -18.48 26.10
N VAL A 363 13.00 -19.20 25.02
CA VAL A 363 12.54 -18.91 23.66
C VAL A 363 11.01 -18.81 23.63
N LEU A 364 10.30 -19.55 24.50
CA LEU A 364 8.85 -19.51 24.56
C LEU A 364 8.35 -18.19 25.18
N GLU A 365 9.01 -17.69 26.22
CA GLU A 365 8.69 -16.39 26.82
C GLU A 365 8.96 -15.25 25.83
N LEU A 366 10.09 -15.26 25.14
CA LEU A 366 10.42 -14.24 24.14
C LEU A 366 9.46 -14.28 22.93
N GLN A 367 9.04 -15.47 22.50
CA GLN A 367 8.02 -15.61 21.46
C GLN A 367 6.65 -15.06 21.89
N LEU A 368 6.30 -15.16 23.17
CA LEU A 368 5.08 -14.55 23.69
C LEU A 368 5.16 -13.02 23.76
N GLN A 369 6.37 -12.49 23.98
CA GLN A 369 6.63 -11.05 24.03
C GLN A 369 6.86 -10.41 22.65
N GLN A 370 7.01 -11.22 21.59
CA GLN A 370 7.29 -10.75 20.23
C GLN A 370 6.21 -9.80 19.74
N LEU A 371 6.63 -8.69 19.13
CA LEU A 371 5.72 -7.77 18.46
C LEU A 371 5.34 -8.32 17.08
N THR A 372 4.05 -8.34 16.77
CA THR A 372 3.59 -8.52 15.39
C THR A 372 3.94 -7.27 14.57
N LEU A 373 3.98 -7.41 13.24
CA LEU A 373 4.23 -6.27 12.36
C LEU A 373 3.17 -5.18 12.54
N ALA A 374 1.90 -5.57 12.66
CA ALA A 374 0.80 -4.64 12.93
C ALA A 374 0.99 -3.93 14.28
N GLN A 375 1.28 -4.65 15.37
CA GLN A 375 1.51 -4.06 16.69
C GLN A 375 2.68 -3.07 16.69
N PHE A 376 3.78 -3.40 15.99
CA PHE A 376 4.91 -2.50 15.84
C PHE A 376 4.52 -1.20 15.11
N THR A 377 3.82 -1.30 13.99
CA THR A 377 3.40 -0.13 13.21
C THR A 377 2.43 0.76 13.99
N VAL A 378 1.44 0.16 14.67
CA VAL A 378 0.50 0.87 15.53
C VAL A 378 1.22 1.55 16.69
N ALA A 379 2.19 0.89 17.33
CA ALA A 379 2.99 1.50 18.39
C ALA A 379 3.84 2.68 17.88
N ILE A 380 4.39 2.61 16.66
CA ILE A 380 5.05 3.78 16.05
C ILE A 380 4.07 4.92 15.87
N MET A 381 2.91 4.65 15.27
CA MET A 381 1.92 5.69 14.98
C MET A 381 1.37 6.34 16.26
N GLU A 382 1.09 5.55 17.29
CA GLU A 382 0.61 6.02 18.59
C GLU A 382 1.58 7.03 19.23
N HIS A 383 2.89 6.85 19.04
CA HIS A 383 3.90 7.73 19.59
C HIS A 383 4.29 8.88 18.66
N ALA A 384 4.23 8.68 17.35
CA ALA A 384 4.70 9.64 16.36
C ALA A 384 3.62 10.66 15.95
N ILE A 385 2.35 10.26 15.83
CA ILE A 385 1.26 11.17 15.44
C ILE A 385 1.15 12.38 16.38
N PRO A 386 1.17 12.24 17.73
CA PRO A 386 1.12 13.39 18.64
C PRO A 386 2.26 14.40 18.41
N LEU A 387 3.43 13.95 17.94
CA LEU A 387 4.60 14.80 17.70
C LEU A 387 4.47 15.68 16.46
N LEU A 388 3.47 15.44 15.59
CA LEU A 388 3.14 16.34 14.49
C LEU A 388 2.66 17.70 15.01
N LYS A 389 2.07 17.74 16.21
CA LYS A 389 1.71 18.98 16.92
C LYS A 389 2.94 19.64 17.54
N THR A 390 3.84 20.13 16.68
CA THR A 390 5.08 20.80 17.06
C THR A 390 5.15 22.19 16.44
N GLU A 391 5.94 23.07 17.06
CA GLU A 391 6.28 24.39 16.51
C GLU A 391 7.58 24.37 15.67
N GLY A 392 8.30 23.24 15.65
CA GLY A 392 9.59 23.11 14.98
C GLY A 392 9.53 22.33 13.65
N SER A 393 9.91 22.97 12.55
CA SER A 393 9.90 22.39 11.20
C SER A 393 10.76 21.12 11.05
N HIS A 394 11.97 21.10 11.64
CA HIS A 394 12.84 19.93 11.56
C HIS A 394 12.25 18.68 12.23
N VAL A 395 11.65 18.83 13.41
CA VAL A 395 11.04 17.71 14.13
C VAL A 395 9.82 17.23 13.36
N PHE A 396 8.98 18.15 12.88
CA PHE A 396 7.84 17.83 12.04
C PHE A 396 8.24 16.99 10.82
N HIS A 397 9.26 17.41 10.08
CA HIS A 397 9.72 16.69 8.89
C HIS A 397 10.18 15.27 9.22
N ARG A 398 10.99 15.08 10.29
CA ARG A 398 11.47 13.76 10.70
C ARG A 398 10.35 12.82 11.16
N VAL A 399 9.36 13.36 11.88
CA VAL A 399 8.17 12.60 12.29
C VAL A 399 7.36 12.19 11.07
N LEU A 400 7.13 13.11 10.13
CA LEU A 400 6.40 12.82 8.90
C LEU A 400 7.11 11.77 8.03
N GLU A 401 8.44 11.83 7.91
CA GLU A 401 9.24 10.80 7.23
C GLU A 401 9.03 9.42 7.85
N LEU A 402 9.11 9.30 9.18
CA LEU A 402 8.89 8.04 9.90
C LEU A 402 7.47 7.51 9.65
N LEU A 403 6.47 8.38 9.74
CA LEU A 403 5.07 8.02 9.54
C LEU A 403 4.79 7.57 8.10
N CYS A 404 5.37 8.23 7.10
CA CYS A 404 5.29 7.81 5.70
C CYS A 404 5.95 6.45 5.45
N ASP A 405 6.98 6.12 6.24
CA ASP A 405 7.65 4.82 6.21
C ASP A 405 6.87 3.72 6.96
N ALA A 406 6.02 4.09 7.91
CA ALA A 406 5.18 3.19 8.69
C ALA A 406 3.86 2.81 7.98
N ILE A 407 3.22 3.72 7.22
CA ILE A 407 1.96 3.45 6.50
C ILE A 407 2.04 2.19 5.64
N PRO A 408 3.06 1.99 4.76
CA PRO A 408 3.10 0.81 3.91
C PRO A 408 3.21 -0.50 4.72
N LEU A 409 3.94 -0.48 5.84
CA LEU A 409 4.01 -1.64 6.73
C LEU A 409 2.66 -1.95 7.38
N LEU A 410 1.87 -0.92 7.70
CA LEU A 410 0.51 -1.11 8.20
C LEU A 410 -0.39 -1.71 7.10
N GLY A 411 -0.32 -1.19 5.87
CA GLY A 411 -1.07 -1.72 4.73
C GLY A 411 -0.69 -3.15 4.32
N ASP A 412 0.58 -3.53 4.50
CA ASP A 412 1.05 -4.88 4.24
C ASP A 412 0.72 -5.87 5.39
N SER A 413 0.48 -5.37 6.61
CA SER A 413 0.14 -6.20 7.78
C SER A 413 -1.36 -6.34 8.01
N VAL A 414 -2.16 -5.31 7.70
CA VAL A 414 -3.61 -5.25 7.97
C VAL A 414 -4.41 -5.21 6.65
N CYS A 415 -5.56 -5.88 6.62
CA CYS A 415 -6.53 -5.80 5.52
C CYS A 415 -7.83 -5.08 5.92
N GLU A 416 -8.66 -4.79 4.92
CA GLU A 416 -9.94 -4.07 5.03
C GLU A 416 -10.97 -4.75 5.95
N LEU A 417 -10.75 -6.03 6.27
CA LEU A 417 -11.60 -6.77 7.23
C LEU A 417 -11.42 -6.26 8.67
N VAL A 418 -10.40 -5.45 8.97
CA VAL A 418 -10.18 -4.86 10.31
C VAL A 418 -11.39 -4.11 10.83
N TRP A 419 -12.20 -3.52 9.94
CA TRP A 419 -13.39 -2.75 10.33
C TRP A 419 -14.58 -3.62 10.75
N ASP A 420 -14.59 -4.89 10.34
CA ASP A 420 -15.68 -5.86 10.61
C ASP A 420 -15.23 -6.99 11.55
N ASP A 421 -13.93 -7.08 11.86
CA ASP A 421 -13.34 -8.16 12.65
C ASP A 421 -13.75 -8.03 14.12
N ARG A 422 -14.44 -9.07 14.63
CA ARG A 422 -14.94 -9.14 16.02
C ARG A 422 -13.96 -9.80 16.99
N SER A 423 -12.78 -10.20 16.52
CA SER A 423 -11.72 -10.69 17.40
C SER A 423 -11.19 -9.57 18.30
N LEU A 424 -10.63 -9.94 19.45
CA LEU A 424 -10.04 -8.97 20.38
C LEU A 424 -8.96 -8.11 19.70
N VAL A 425 -8.13 -8.74 18.85
CA VAL A 425 -7.08 -8.07 18.08
C VAL A 425 -7.68 -7.12 17.05
N GLY A 426 -8.73 -7.54 16.33
CA GLY A 426 -9.44 -6.69 15.37
C GLY A 426 -10.07 -5.46 16.04
N MET A 427 -10.73 -5.65 17.18
CA MET A 427 -11.33 -4.56 17.94
C MET A 427 -10.28 -3.58 18.49
N GLU A 428 -9.20 -4.09 19.09
CA GLU A 428 -8.10 -3.23 19.58
C GLU A 428 -7.46 -2.43 18.45
N LEU A 429 -7.20 -3.07 17.30
CA LEU A 429 -6.67 -2.37 16.12
C LEU A 429 -7.65 -1.32 15.61
N LYS A 430 -8.94 -1.64 15.49
CA LYS A 430 -9.98 -0.70 15.07
C LYS A 430 -10.02 0.52 15.99
N GLU A 431 -10.07 0.33 17.31
CA GLU A 431 -10.07 1.40 18.30
C GLU A 431 -8.83 2.30 18.18
N LYS A 432 -7.64 1.69 18.04
CA LYS A 432 -6.39 2.45 17.87
C LYS A 432 -6.38 3.25 16.57
N LEU A 433 -6.84 2.66 15.46
CA LEU A 433 -6.92 3.34 14.17
C LEU A 433 -7.92 4.51 14.22
N GLN A 434 -9.07 4.34 14.87
CA GLN A 434 -10.04 5.42 15.08
C GLN A 434 -9.44 6.56 15.92
N ALA A 435 -8.77 6.24 17.02
CA ALA A 435 -8.08 7.23 17.84
C ALA A 435 -6.99 7.99 17.05
N PHE A 436 -6.29 7.33 16.14
CA PHE A 436 -5.31 7.98 15.26
C PHE A 436 -5.98 8.95 14.28
N MET A 437 -7.09 8.55 13.66
CA MET A 437 -7.84 9.40 12.75
C MET A 437 -8.39 10.64 13.48
N GLU A 438 -8.94 10.46 14.68
CA GLU A 438 -9.45 11.54 15.52
C GLU A 438 -8.34 12.54 15.87
N LEU A 439 -7.21 12.04 16.36
CA LEU A 439 -6.05 12.87 16.69
C LEU A 439 -5.48 13.60 15.46
N LEU A 440 -5.48 12.97 14.28
CA LEU A 440 -5.07 13.62 13.03
C LEU A 440 -6.03 14.76 12.64
N GLY A 441 -7.34 14.56 12.83
CA GLY A 441 -8.35 15.61 12.67
C GLY A 441 -8.08 16.81 13.58
N ASP A 442 -7.79 16.55 14.85
CA ASP A 442 -7.47 17.58 15.83
C ASP A 442 -6.16 18.32 15.51
N ILE A 443 -5.14 17.60 15.03
CA ILE A 443 -3.86 18.18 14.60
C ILE A 443 -4.04 19.04 13.36
N LEU A 444 -4.87 18.63 12.40
CA LEU A 444 -5.22 19.43 11.22
C LEU A 444 -5.95 20.71 11.63
N SER A 445 -6.95 20.61 12.51
CA SER A 445 -7.69 21.76 13.04
C SER A 445 -6.78 22.72 13.82
N TYR A 446 -5.88 22.18 14.66
CA TYR A 446 -4.82 22.97 15.30
C TYR A 446 -3.95 23.65 14.25
N HIS A 447 -3.59 22.95 13.18
CA HIS A 447 -2.76 23.49 12.12
C HIS A 447 -3.47 24.44 11.13
N GLN A 448 -4.78 24.58 11.26
CA GLN A 448 -5.60 25.47 10.44
C GLN A 448 -5.97 26.75 11.18
N SER A 449 -6.16 26.65 12.51
CA SER A 449 -6.70 27.72 13.36
C SER A 449 -5.64 28.70 13.90
N HIS A 450 -4.48 28.83 13.26
CA HIS A 450 -3.44 29.74 13.74
C HIS A 450 -3.83 31.20 13.62
N ARG A 451 -3.46 31.97 14.65
CA ARG A 451 -3.74 33.40 14.71
C ARG A 451 -2.89 34.15 13.67
N ALA A 452 -3.53 35.11 13.01
CA ALA A 452 -2.88 36.02 12.06
C ALA A 452 -1.73 36.83 12.69
N ASP A 453 -1.74 37.03 14.01
CA ASP A 453 -0.70 37.78 14.76
C ASP A 453 0.60 36.99 15.01
N THR A 454 0.72 35.77 14.47
CA THR A 454 1.94 34.94 14.65
C THR A 454 3.06 35.38 13.70
N PRO A 455 4.35 35.18 14.07
CA PRO A 455 5.48 35.49 13.19
C PRO A 455 5.39 34.77 11.84
N HIS A 456 5.85 35.40 10.76
CA HIS A 456 5.82 34.81 9.42
C HIS A 456 6.49 33.43 9.34
N SER A 457 7.58 33.20 10.08
CA SER A 457 8.24 31.89 10.15
C SER A 457 7.34 30.80 10.75
N SER A 458 6.54 31.16 11.76
CA SER A 458 5.56 30.27 12.39
C SER A 458 4.38 29.99 11.45
N GLN A 459 3.91 30.99 10.70
CA GLN A 459 2.85 30.81 9.69
C GLN A 459 3.28 29.83 8.59
N ILE A 460 4.51 29.95 8.09
CA ILE A 460 5.06 29.02 7.08
C ILE A 460 5.16 27.60 7.65
N HIS A 461 5.69 27.46 8.87
CA HIS A 461 5.77 26.16 9.56
C HIS A 461 4.40 25.51 9.67
N HIS A 462 3.42 26.27 10.16
CA HIS A 462 2.06 25.83 10.32
C HIS A 462 1.38 25.43 9.02
N ARG A 463 1.59 26.19 7.94
CA ARG A 463 1.07 25.85 6.62
C ARG A 463 1.69 24.57 6.07
N MET A 464 3.01 24.42 6.19
CA MET A 464 3.70 23.18 5.81
C MET A 464 3.23 21.99 6.64
N ALA A 465 3.02 22.20 7.95
CA ALA A 465 2.56 21.17 8.86
C ALA A 465 1.14 20.72 8.53
N TYR A 466 0.25 21.66 8.21
CA TYR A 466 -1.10 21.39 7.72
C TYR A 466 -1.08 20.55 6.45
N MET A 467 -0.36 20.99 5.41
CA MET A 467 -0.28 20.28 4.13
C MET A 467 0.34 18.88 4.29
N GLY A 468 1.45 18.76 5.04
CA GLY A 468 2.10 17.48 5.26
C GLY A 468 1.21 16.49 6.02
N THR A 469 0.53 16.97 7.07
CA THR A 469 -0.42 16.15 7.84
C THR A 469 -1.61 15.75 6.98
N ALA A 470 -2.13 16.66 6.14
CA ALA A 470 -3.26 16.37 5.26
C ALA A 470 -2.94 15.24 4.26
N ILE A 471 -1.80 15.33 3.58
CA ILE A 471 -1.33 14.31 2.64
C ILE A 471 -1.17 12.97 3.37
N PHE A 472 -0.59 12.99 4.56
CA PHE A 472 -0.45 11.79 5.37
C PHE A 472 -1.80 11.18 5.77
N THR A 473 -2.74 12.00 6.25
CA THR A 473 -4.08 11.55 6.65
C THR A 473 -4.80 10.91 5.47
N ILE A 474 -4.85 11.54 4.31
CA ILE A 474 -5.51 10.97 3.12
C ILE A 474 -4.83 9.66 2.70
N LYS A 475 -3.49 9.61 2.68
CA LYS A 475 -2.77 8.36 2.36
C LYS A 475 -3.02 7.25 3.37
N LEU A 476 -3.12 7.58 4.66
CA LEU A 476 -3.47 6.62 5.70
C LEU A 476 -4.86 6.04 5.40
N LEU A 477 -5.86 6.89 5.20
CA LEU A 477 -7.23 6.48 4.89
C LEU A 477 -7.26 5.54 3.68
N GLN A 478 -6.60 5.92 2.57
CA GLN A 478 -6.52 5.08 1.36
C GLN A 478 -5.87 3.72 1.60
N THR A 479 -4.98 3.62 2.59
CA THR A 479 -4.26 2.38 2.89
C THR A 479 -5.08 1.42 3.75
N ILE A 480 -5.91 1.95 4.67
CA ILE A 480 -6.58 1.14 5.70
C ILE A 480 -8.10 1.12 5.60
N LEU A 481 -8.74 2.19 5.12
CA LEU A 481 -10.18 2.42 5.20
C LEU A 481 -10.78 2.56 3.80
N PRO A 482 -11.50 1.53 3.31
CA PRO A 482 -12.28 1.63 2.09
C PRO A 482 -13.32 2.76 2.19
N THR A 483 -13.56 3.46 1.08
CA THR A 483 -14.48 4.60 1.04
C THR A 483 -15.90 4.23 1.47
N GLU A 484 -16.36 3.02 1.14
CA GLU A 484 -17.72 2.55 1.47
C GLU A 484 -17.94 2.39 2.97
N LYS A 485 -16.86 2.19 3.74
CA LYS A 485 -16.91 2.02 5.20
C LYS A 485 -16.64 3.31 5.98
N ALA A 486 -16.38 4.41 5.28
CA ALA A 486 -15.97 5.66 5.90
C ALA A 486 -17.08 6.26 6.79
N GLY A 487 -18.34 6.18 6.36
CA GLY A 487 -19.47 6.78 7.10
C GLY A 487 -19.60 6.27 8.54
N ASP A 488 -19.40 4.97 8.77
CA ASP A 488 -19.56 4.36 10.10
C ASP A 488 -18.29 4.42 10.97
N ASN A 489 -17.12 4.60 10.36
CA ASN A 489 -15.84 4.39 11.06
C ASN A 489 -14.97 5.66 11.18
N LEU A 490 -15.25 6.71 10.40
CA LEU A 490 -14.48 7.95 10.42
C LEU A 490 -14.95 8.87 11.57
N PRO A 491 -14.04 9.36 12.44
CA PRO A 491 -14.39 10.33 13.48
C PRO A 491 -14.87 11.67 12.91
N GLU A 492 -15.73 12.37 13.67
CA GLU A 492 -16.29 13.67 13.26
C GLU A 492 -15.21 14.76 13.12
N SER A 493 -14.19 14.76 13.99
CA SER A 493 -13.05 15.69 13.88
C SER A 493 -12.26 15.50 12.58
N THR A 494 -12.11 14.25 12.12
CA THR A 494 -11.48 13.94 10.84
C THR A 494 -12.38 14.33 9.68
N ALA A 495 -13.68 14.07 9.76
CA ALA A 495 -14.65 14.41 8.72
C ALA A 495 -14.69 15.93 8.46
N THR A 496 -14.73 16.72 9.52
CA THR A 496 -14.69 18.20 9.44
C THR A 496 -13.36 18.69 8.88
N ALA A 497 -12.23 18.08 9.28
CA ALA A 497 -10.92 18.38 8.71
C ALA A 497 -10.85 18.06 7.20
N ILE A 498 -11.40 16.92 6.75
CA ILE A 498 -11.48 16.55 5.32
C ILE A 498 -12.31 17.56 4.53
N PHE A 499 -13.44 18.01 5.08
CA PHE A 499 -14.23 19.07 4.44
C PHE A 499 -13.42 20.35 4.21
N HIS A 500 -12.68 20.82 5.22
CA HIS A 500 -11.80 21.97 5.08
C HIS A 500 -10.67 21.75 4.06
N LEU A 501 -10.11 20.53 4.02
CA LEU A 501 -9.11 20.17 3.01
C LEU A 501 -9.67 20.22 1.59
N CYS A 502 -10.92 19.80 1.39
CA CYS A 502 -11.58 19.88 0.08
C CYS A 502 -11.72 21.32 -0.39
N LEU A 503 -11.95 22.28 0.52
CA LEU A 503 -12.06 23.71 0.21
C LEU A 503 -10.72 24.43 0.02
N ASP A 504 -9.59 23.77 0.29
CA ASP A 504 -8.27 24.38 0.17
C ASP A 504 -7.82 24.42 -1.30
N THR A 505 -7.96 25.60 -1.92
CA THR A 505 -7.60 25.84 -3.34
C THR A 505 -6.13 25.59 -3.64
N SER A 506 -5.24 25.86 -2.68
CA SER A 506 -3.80 25.66 -2.88
C SER A 506 -3.41 24.19 -2.79
N LEU A 507 -4.10 23.39 -1.97
CA LEU A 507 -3.95 21.93 -1.98
C LEU A 507 -4.45 21.35 -3.30
N GLY A 508 -5.63 21.77 -3.76
CA GLY A 508 -6.23 21.29 -5.01
C GLY A 508 -5.39 21.57 -6.25
N SER A 509 -4.77 22.75 -6.33
CA SER A 509 -3.89 23.11 -7.44
C SER A 509 -2.53 22.40 -7.42
N LEU A 510 -1.96 22.14 -6.24
CA LEU A 510 -0.67 21.46 -6.11
C LEU A 510 -0.76 19.93 -6.17
N LEU A 511 -1.84 19.35 -5.63
CA LEU A 511 -2.02 17.91 -5.43
C LEU A 511 -3.48 17.49 -5.74
N PRO A 512 -3.92 17.51 -7.01
CA PRO A 512 -5.30 17.20 -7.38
C PRO A 512 -5.75 15.82 -6.90
N SER A 513 -4.88 14.82 -6.99
CA SER A 513 -5.18 13.46 -6.54
C SER A 513 -5.52 13.40 -5.05
N VAL A 514 -4.88 14.20 -4.21
CA VAL A 514 -5.16 14.19 -2.77
C VAL A 514 -6.53 14.80 -2.49
N GLN A 515 -6.88 15.87 -3.21
CA GLN A 515 -8.20 16.50 -3.11
C GLN A 515 -9.32 15.59 -3.63
N GLU A 516 -9.14 14.93 -4.78
CA GLU A 516 -10.11 13.98 -5.33
C GLU A 516 -10.42 12.84 -4.34
N ASN A 517 -9.37 12.28 -3.71
CA ASN A 517 -9.54 11.25 -2.70
C ASN A 517 -10.24 11.80 -1.44
N ALA A 518 -9.90 13.01 -1.00
CA ALA A 518 -10.58 13.66 0.12
C ALA A 518 -12.08 13.86 -0.16
N VAL A 519 -12.45 14.25 -1.38
CA VAL A 519 -13.85 14.42 -1.82
C VAL A 519 -14.59 13.08 -1.82
N ALA A 520 -13.95 11.99 -2.26
CA ALA A 520 -14.54 10.65 -2.22
C ALA A 520 -14.88 10.20 -0.78
N TYR A 521 -14.02 10.50 0.20
CA TYR A 521 -14.34 10.27 1.61
C TYR A 521 -15.43 11.21 2.12
N LEU A 522 -15.42 12.48 1.72
CA LEU A 522 -16.43 13.46 2.13
C LEU A 522 -17.84 13.06 1.69
N GLU A 523 -17.99 12.57 0.45
CA GLU A 523 -19.27 12.09 -0.11
C GLU A 523 -19.89 10.98 0.73
N GLN A 524 -19.07 10.09 1.29
CA GLN A 524 -19.53 8.94 2.09
C GLN A 524 -19.84 9.31 3.54
N VAL A 525 -19.18 10.34 4.09
CA VAL A 525 -19.27 10.68 5.51
C VAL A 525 -20.30 11.77 5.79
N ASN A 526 -20.42 12.77 4.92
CA ASN A 526 -21.31 13.89 5.15
C ASN A 526 -21.85 14.46 3.82
N SER A 527 -23.11 14.13 3.51
CA SER A 527 -23.80 14.60 2.29
C SER A 527 -23.93 16.12 2.24
N ASP A 528 -24.20 16.76 3.38
CA ASP A 528 -24.45 18.21 3.45
C ASP A 528 -23.16 18.99 3.17
N HIS A 529 -22.04 18.56 3.76
CA HIS A 529 -20.72 19.14 3.50
C HIS A 529 -20.26 18.87 2.06
N HIS A 530 -20.58 17.71 1.50
CA HIS A 530 -20.29 17.39 0.10
C HIS A 530 -21.08 18.29 -0.86
N ASP A 531 -22.37 18.51 -0.61
CA ASP A 531 -23.20 19.41 -1.41
C ASP A 531 -22.72 20.86 -1.31
N LEU A 532 -22.27 21.29 -0.13
CA LEU A 532 -21.69 22.61 0.05
C LEU A 532 -20.34 22.74 -0.68
N TYR A 533 -19.47 21.73 -0.63
CA TYR A 533 -18.25 21.69 -1.44
C TYR A 533 -18.55 21.79 -2.95
N ARG A 534 -19.54 21.04 -3.43
CA ARG A 534 -19.99 21.09 -4.83
C ARG A 534 -20.51 22.48 -5.20
N GLY A 535 -21.28 23.10 -4.30
CA GLY A 535 -21.78 24.46 -4.45
C GLY A 535 -20.65 25.49 -4.57
N VAL A 536 -19.66 25.43 -3.67
CA VAL A 536 -18.49 26.33 -3.69
C VAL A 536 -17.67 26.14 -4.96
N THR A 537 -17.43 24.89 -5.37
CA THR A 537 -16.64 24.58 -6.58
C THR A 537 -17.35 25.07 -7.85
N ARG A 538 -18.68 24.90 -7.93
CA ARG A 538 -19.49 25.47 -9.03
C ARG A 538 -19.46 26.99 -9.05
N ALA A 539 -19.60 27.63 -7.89
CA ALA A 539 -19.53 29.09 -7.78
C ALA A 539 -18.16 29.63 -8.24
N ALA A 540 -17.08 28.97 -7.84
CA ALA A 540 -15.74 29.30 -8.30
C ALA A 540 -15.59 29.15 -9.82
N LEU A 541 -16.09 28.04 -10.39
CA LEU A 541 -16.08 27.81 -11.83
C LEU A 541 -16.86 28.89 -12.59
N TRP A 542 -18.03 29.29 -12.11
CA TRP A 542 -18.81 30.36 -12.74
C TRP A 542 -18.08 31.70 -12.70
N MET A 543 -17.48 32.06 -11.56
CA MET A 543 -16.70 33.29 -11.44
C MET A 543 -15.45 33.29 -12.34
N GLU A 544 -14.74 32.17 -12.40
CA GLU A 544 -13.59 31.99 -13.29
C GLU A 544 -14.01 32.07 -14.77
N SER A 545 -15.10 31.41 -15.14
CA SER A 545 -15.66 31.45 -16.50
C SER A 545 -16.06 32.87 -16.90
N THR A 546 -16.69 33.62 -15.99
CA THR A 546 -16.98 35.04 -16.16
C THR A 546 -15.71 35.86 -16.40
N CYS A 547 -14.66 35.67 -15.59
CA CYS A 547 -13.40 36.37 -15.77
C CYS A 547 -12.71 36.01 -17.09
N ASN A 548 -12.75 34.74 -17.48
CA ASN A 548 -12.16 34.26 -18.73
C ASN A 548 -12.94 34.78 -19.94
N PHE A 549 -14.27 34.76 -19.89
CA PHE A 549 -15.12 35.37 -20.91
C PHE A 549 -14.81 36.85 -21.15
N LEU A 550 -14.59 37.63 -20.09
CA LEU A 550 -14.23 39.04 -20.20
C LEU A 550 -12.79 39.30 -20.67
N LYS A 551 -11.90 38.30 -20.58
CA LYS A 551 -10.49 38.40 -20.99
C LYS A 551 -10.24 37.85 -22.40
N GLU A 552 -10.95 36.80 -22.78
CA GLU A 552 -10.85 36.15 -24.09
C GLU A 552 -11.27 37.11 -25.20
N GLY A 553 -10.45 37.19 -26.24
CA GLY A 553 -10.77 37.89 -27.49
C GLY A 553 -11.38 36.94 -28.52
N GLU A 554 -11.57 37.41 -29.75
CA GLU A 554 -12.20 36.71 -30.88
C GLU A 554 -11.43 35.48 -31.43
N LYS A 555 -10.86 34.61 -30.57
CA LYS A 555 -9.97 33.51 -31.00
C LYS A 555 -10.70 32.16 -31.13
N ASN A 556 -11.73 31.91 -30.31
CA ASN A 556 -12.57 30.71 -30.44
C ASN A 556 -14.03 30.98 -30.00
N TRP A 557 -14.94 31.12 -30.98
CA TRP A 557 -16.35 31.45 -30.72
C TRP A 557 -17.12 30.35 -29.98
N LEU A 558 -16.73 29.08 -30.11
CA LEU A 558 -17.41 27.99 -29.43
C LEU A 558 -17.09 27.97 -27.93
N GLU A 559 -15.79 28.03 -27.59
CA GLU A 559 -15.33 28.16 -26.20
C GLU A 559 -15.89 29.43 -25.55
N LEU A 560 -15.99 30.53 -26.31
CA LEU A 560 -16.54 31.78 -25.81
C LEU A 560 -18.05 31.69 -25.50
N LEU A 561 -18.81 30.92 -26.29
CA LEU A 561 -20.22 30.61 -25.98
C LEU A 561 -20.37 29.66 -24.78
N GLU A 562 -19.47 28.68 -24.61
CA GLU A 562 -19.45 27.79 -23.44
C GLU A 562 -19.14 28.58 -22.15
N LEU A 563 -18.13 29.46 -22.20
CA LEU A 563 -17.80 30.36 -21.09
C LEU A 563 -18.96 31.30 -20.76
N ALA A 564 -19.65 31.81 -21.79
CA ALA A 564 -20.81 32.67 -21.61
C ALA A 564 -22.00 31.92 -20.97
N ASP A 565 -22.26 30.67 -21.38
CA ASP A 565 -23.30 29.83 -20.78
C ASP A 565 -23.06 29.58 -19.28
N LEU A 566 -21.81 29.29 -18.91
CA LEU A 566 -21.37 29.13 -17.52
C LEU A 566 -21.39 30.46 -16.74
N ALA A 567 -21.03 31.57 -17.37
CA ALA A 567 -21.06 32.90 -16.76
C ALA A 567 -22.49 33.33 -16.40
N ILE A 568 -23.48 32.99 -17.23
CA ILE A 568 -24.89 33.26 -16.98
C ILE A 568 -25.37 32.53 -15.71
N ASP A 569 -24.98 31.26 -15.53
CA ASP A 569 -25.32 30.51 -14.32
C ASP A 569 -24.71 31.12 -13.05
N GLY A 570 -23.61 31.88 -13.19
CA GLY A 570 -22.96 32.64 -12.12
C GLY A 570 -23.64 33.95 -11.72
N LEU A 571 -24.57 34.49 -12.52
CA LEU A 571 -25.18 35.81 -12.30
C LEU A 571 -25.82 35.98 -10.90
N PRO A 572 -26.46 34.97 -10.27
CA PRO A 572 -26.95 35.09 -8.90
C PRO A 572 -25.87 35.40 -7.86
N PHE A 573 -24.62 35.05 -8.13
CA PHE A 573 -23.49 35.21 -7.21
C PHE A 573 -22.74 36.52 -7.43
N HIS A 574 -22.23 36.77 -8.63
CA HIS A 574 -21.38 37.93 -8.89
C HIS A 574 -22.14 39.19 -9.32
N GLN A 575 -23.42 39.08 -9.70
CA GLN A 575 -24.32 40.20 -10.07
C GLN A 575 -23.77 41.18 -11.12
N HIS A 576 -22.79 40.74 -11.92
CA HIS A 576 -22.14 41.56 -12.94
C HIS A 576 -22.99 41.61 -14.22
N LEU A 577 -24.04 42.43 -14.20
CA LEU A 577 -24.98 42.61 -15.32
C LEU A 577 -24.36 43.01 -16.67
N PRO A 578 -23.23 43.74 -16.76
CA PRO A 578 -22.65 44.08 -18.07
C PRO A 578 -22.31 42.89 -18.97
N ILE A 579 -22.11 41.68 -18.40
CA ILE A 579 -21.90 40.45 -19.19
C ILE A 579 -23.10 40.13 -20.07
N VAL A 580 -24.33 40.43 -19.61
CA VAL A 580 -25.56 40.21 -20.39
C VAL A 580 -25.50 40.96 -21.71
N LYS A 581 -25.00 42.20 -21.67
CA LYS A 581 -24.84 43.04 -22.87
C LYS A 581 -23.83 42.43 -23.85
N GLU A 582 -22.67 41.99 -23.36
CA GLU A 582 -21.65 41.34 -24.18
C GLU A 582 -22.20 40.05 -24.81
N CYS A 583 -22.88 39.20 -24.04
CA CYS A 583 -23.53 37.99 -24.54
C CYS A 583 -24.51 38.28 -25.68
N VAL A 584 -25.38 39.29 -25.52
CA VAL A 584 -26.34 39.70 -26.56
C VAL A 584 -25.63 40.24 -27.80
N HIS A 585 -24.54 41.00 -27.64
CA HIS A 585 -23.73 41.48 -28.76
C HIS A 585 -23.02 40.35 -29.51
N ILE A 586 -22.48 39.35 -28.82
CA ILE A 586 -21.89 38.16 -29.44
C ILE A 586 -22.96 37.40 -30.22
N CYS A 587 -24.14 37.17 -29.64
CA CYS A 587 -25.26 36.55 -30.35
C CYS A 587 -25.64 37.34 -31.62
N SER A 588 -25.66 38.67 -31.55
CA SER A 588 -25.88 39.52 -32.74
C SER A 588 -24.76 39.39 -33.77
N TYR A 589 -23.50 39.36 -33.34
CA TYR A 589 -22.33 39.29 -34.22
C TYR A 589 -22.21 37.95 -34.95
N LEU A 590 -22.43 36.83 -34.26
CA LEU A 590 -22.36 35.48 -34.84
C LEU A 590 -23.36 35.26 -36.00
N TRP A 591 -24.45 36.04 -36.01
CA TRP A 591 -25.47 36.01 -37.05
C TRP A 591 -25.21 36.95 -38.22
N LYS A 592 -24.14 37.77 -38.16
CA LYS A 592 -23.64 38.58 -39.28
C LYS A 592 -22.65 37.83 -40.18
N PHE A 593 -22.27 36.59 -39.85
CA PHE A 593 -21.33 35.83 -40.69
C PHE A 593 -21.94 35.47 -42.04
N ASP A 594 -21.17 35.71 -43.12
CA ASP A 594 -21.57 35.35 -44.50
C ASP A 594 -21.81 33.83 -44.68
N GLN A 595 -21.13 33.00 -43.89
CA GLN A 595 -21.39 31.56 -43.75
C GLN A 595 -21.49 31.15 -42.27
N PRO A 596 -22.68 31.20 -41.67
CA PRO A 596 -22.82 30.89 -40.27
C PRO A 596 -22.74 29.38 -40.05
N SER A 597 -21.88 28.94 -39.13
CA SER A 597 -21.91 27.54 -38.73
C SER A 597 -23.23 27.26 -37.99
N PRO A 598 -23.98 26.19 -38.35
CA PRO A 598 -25.28 25.90 -37.74
C PRO A 598 -25.17 25.60 -36.25
N LEU A 599 -24.00 25.11 -35.80
CA LEU A 599 -23.71 24.81 -34.41
C LEU A 599 -23.61 26.10 -33.58
N LEU A 600 -22.84 27.10 -34.02
CA LEU A 600 -22.75 28.40 -33.32
C LEU A 600 -24.09 29.14 -33.30
N GLN A 601 -24.89 29.05 -34.36
CA GLN A 601 -26.24 29.61 -34.37
C GLN A 601 -27.15 28.94 -33.33
N THR A 602 -27.07 27.61 -33.22
CA THR A 602 -27.88 26.86 -32.24
C THR A 602 -27.47 27.21 -30.81
N GLU A 603 -26.18 27.25 -30.50
CA GLU A 603 -25.70 27.57 -29.16
C GLU A 603 -25.94 29.04 -28.78
N SER A 604 -25.72 30.00 -29.69
CA SER A 604 -26.06 31.41 -29.45
C SER A 604 -27.56 31.63 -29.22
N GLN A 605 -28.41 30.89 -29.92
CA GLN A 605 -29.86 30.96 -29.73
C GLN A 605 -30.28 30.38 -28.37
N LYS A 606 -29.69 29.26 -27.92
CA LYS A 606 -29.94 28.71 -26.58
C LYS A 606 -29.53 29.70 -25.49
N LEU A 607 -28.38 30.33 -25.67
CA LEU A 607 -27.84 31.31 -24.74
C LEU A 607 -28.76 32.53 -24.62
N LEU A 608 -29.24 33.06 -25.75
CA LEU A 608 -30.21 34.16 -25.74
C LEU A 608 -31.51 33.77 -25.04
N LEU A 609 -32.05 32.58 -25.31
CA LEU A 609 -33.27 32.10 -24.66
C LEU A 609 -33.08 32.01 -23.13
N LYS A 610 -31.93 31.49 -22.68
CA LYS A 610 -31.57 31.41 -21.25
C LYS A 610 -31.56 32.78 -20.56
N LEU A 611 -31.09 33.82 -21.26
CA LEU A 611 -31.10 35.20 -20.78
C LEU A 611 -32.51 35.80 -20.72
N LEU A 612 -33.33 35.60 -21.75
CA LEU A 612 -34.70 36.09 -21.81
C LEU A 612 -35.60 35.44 -20.75
N SER A 613 -35.41 34.14 -20.50
CA SER A 613 -36.16 33.35 -19.53
C SER A 613 -35.51 33.31 -18.14
N HIS A 614 -34.53 34.19 -17.85
CA HIS A 614 -33.72 34.09 -16.64
C HIS A 614 -34.55 34.37 -15.36
N PRO A 615 -34.34 33.64 -14.24
CA PRO A 615 -35.14 33.82 -13.02
C PRO A 615 -34.95 35.21 -12.36
N LEU A 616 -33.77 35.81 -12.50
CA LEU A 616 -33.49 37.15 -11.96
C LEU A 616 -34.06 38.25 -12.86
N LEU A 617 -34.96 39.07 -12.30
CA LEU A 617 -35.56 40.23 -12.98
C LEU A 617 -34.55 41.24 -13.55
N PRO A 618 -33.45 41.61 -12.85
CA PRO A 618 -32.44 42.51 -13.40
C PRO A 618 -31.80 41.97 -14.70
N VAL A 619 -31.56 40.66 -14.78
CA VAL A 619 -30.98 40.01 -15.96
C VAL A 619 -31.96 40.06 -17.13
N LYS A 620 -33.24 39.72 -16.90
CA LYS A 620 -34.28 39.85 -17.93
C LYS A 620 -34.38 41.27 -18.45
N THR A 621 -34.51 42.24 -17.55
CA THR A 621 -34.66 43.66 -17.92
C THR A 621 -33.48 44.13 -18.77
N GLU A 622 -32.24 43.81 -18.38
CA GLU A 622 -31.05 44.18 -19.15
C GLU A 622 -31.02 43.49 -20.53
N THR A 623 -31.43 42.22 -20.61
CA THR A 623 -31.50 41.45 -21.87
C THR A 623 -32.48 42.08 -22.85
N TYR A 624 -33.70 42.37 -22.41
CA TYR A 624 -34.71 43.06 -23.24
C TYR A 624 -34.27 44.46 -23.62
N THR A 625 -33.59 45.19 -22.73
CA THR A 625 -33.04 46.53 -23.01
C THR A 625 -32.01 46.46 -24.12
N CYS A 626 -31.08 45.50 -24.04
CA CYS A 626 -30.03 45.30 -25.03
C CYS A 626 -30.61 44.87 -26.39
N ALA A 627 -31.58 43.95 -26.39
CA ALA A 627 -32.27 43.52 -27.61
C ALA A 627 -33.01 44.70 -28.27
N LEU A 628 -33.73 45.50 -27.50
CA LEU A 628 -34.44 46.69 -27.98
C LEU A 628 -33.46 47.73 -28.57
N ASN A 629 -32.33 47.96 -27.90
CA ASN A 629 -31.30 48.88 -28.41
C ASN A 629 -30.70 48.38 -29.73
N LEU A 630 -30.42 47.08 -29.87
CA LEU A 630 -29.97 46.50 -31.14
C LEU A 630 -31.00 46.66 -32.28
N VAL A 631 -32.29 46.49 -31.98
CA VAL A 631 -33.37 46.73 -32.95
C VAL A 631 -33.45 48.22 -33.32
N LYS A 632 -33.37 49.12 -32.33
CA LYS A 632 -33.34 50.58 -32.59
C LYS A 632 -32.13 51.00 -33.42
N ASP A 633 -30.97 50.44 -33.12
CA ASP A 633 -29.72 50.76 -33.80
C ASP A 633 -29.70 50.25 -35.24
N SER A 634 -30.39 49.14 -35.54
CA SER A 634 -30.48 48.56 -36.88
C SER A 634 -31.59 49.19 -37.74
N VAL A 635 -32.73 49.53 -37.14
CA VAL A 635 -33.91 50.14 -37.81
C VAL A 635 -33.86 51.68 -37.80
N GLY A 636 -32.95 52.27 -37.04
CA GLY A 636 -32.80 53.70 -36.86
C GLY A 636 -32.53 54.46 -38.17
N ILE A 637 -33.12 55.65 -38.29
CA ILE A 637 -33.07 56.55 -39.47
C ILE A 637 -31.62 56.86 -39.88
N GLN A 638 -30.66 56.76 -38.97
CA GLN A 638 -29.23 57.01 -39.21
C GLN A 638 -28.61 56.01 -40.20
N ASN A 639 -29.08 54.75 -40.23
CA ASN A 639 -28.58 53.73 -41.15
C ASN A 639 -29.11 53.86 -42.58
N VAL A 640 -30.20 54.60 -42.78
CA VAL A 640 -30.74 54.91 -44.13
C VAL A 640 -29.73 55.72 -44.96
N SER A 641 -28.81 56.44 -44.30
CA SER A 641 -27.74 57.20 -44.94
C SER A 641 -26.48 56.38 -45.26
N ARG A 642 -26.29 55.22 -44.61
CA ARG A 642 -25.17 54.29 -44.84
C ARG A 642 -25.68 53.12 -45.68
N GLN A 643 -25.51 53.18 -47.01
CA GLN A 643 -25.83 52.08 -47.93
C GLN A 643 -24.90 50.86 -47.74
N GLU A 644 -24.83 50.29 -46.55
CA GLU A 644 -24.12 49.04 -46.29
C GLU A 644 -25.11 47.88 -46.38
N GLN A 645 -24.94 47.01 -47.38
CA GLN A 645 -25.66 45.73 -47.47
C GLN A 645 -25.33 44.92 -46.19
N GLY A 646 -26.35 44.62 -45.38
CA GLY A 646 -26.22 43.83 -44.15
C GLY A 646 -26.42 44.57 -42.83
N SER A 647 -26.82 45.85 -42.83
CA SER A 647 -27.09 46.61 -41.60
C SER A 647 -28.15 45.98 -40.68
N CYS A 648 -29.03 45.12 -41.20
CA CYS A 648 -30.09 44.46 -40.44
C CYS A 648 -29.75 43.00 -40.04
N ASP A 649 -28.65 42.43 -40.54
CA ASP A 649 -28.36 41.01 -40.35
C ASP A 649 -28.08 40.65 -38.89
N GLY A 650 -27.58 41.62 -38.13
CA GLY A 650 -27.37 41.50 -36.68
C GLY A 650 -28.64 41.36 -35.84
N VAL A 651 -29.84 41.45 -36.42
CA VAL A 651 -31.13 41.28 -35.72
C VAL A 651 -31.77 39.93 -36.07
N ASN A 652 -31.27 39.23 -37.09
CA ASN A 652 -31.87 37.96 -37.56
C ASN A 652 -31.98 36.91 -36.45
N PHE A 653 -31.06 36.94 -35.48
CA PHE A 653 -31.08 36.07 -34.31
C PHE A 653 -32.35 36.23 -33.42
N LEU A 654 -32.96 37.43 -33.40
CA LEU A 654 -34.22 37.68 -32.67
C LEU A 654 -35.45 37.16 -33.43
N LEU A 655 -35.36 37.02 -34.75
CA LEU A 655 -36.47 36.56 -35.60
C LEU A 655 -36.64 35.04 -35.59
N HIS A 656 -35.80 34.31 -34.87
CA HIS A 656 -35.94 32.87 -34.73
C HIS A 656 -37.22 32.50 -33.99
N TYR A 657 -37.98 31.51 -34.49
CA TYR A 657 -39.34 31.21 -34.01
C TYR A 657 -39.44 30.95 -32.50
N ARG A 658 -38.41 30.34 -31.88
CA ARG A 658 -38.38 30.11 -30.42
C ARG A 658 -38.17 31.40 -29.63
N VAL A 659 -37.36 32.30 -30.15
CA VAL A 659 -37.07 33.59 -29.50
C VAL A 659 -38.29 34.50 -29.60
N LEU A 660 -38.93 34.54 -30.78
CA LEU A 660 -40.19 35.26 -30.96
C LEU A 660 -41.30 34.72 -30.06
N TYR A 661 -41.38 33.39 -29.89
CA TYR A 661 -42.34 32.78 -28.96
C TYR A 661 -42.07 33.24 -27.52
N GLU A 662 -40.81 33.20 -27.07
CA GLU A 662 -40.45 33.64 -25.70
C GLU A 662 -40.83 35.10 -25.45
N ILE A 663 -40.45 35.99 -26.38
CA ILE A 663 -40.75 37.43 -26.31
C ILE A 663 -42.27 37.67 -26.30
N SER A 664 -43.01 36.97 -27.17
CA SER A 664 -44.46 37.20 -27.33
C SER A 664 -45.29 36.59 -26.19
N ALA A 665 -44.91 35.40 -25.71
CA ALA A 665 -45.68 34.68 -24.70
C ALA A 665 -45.32 35.11 -23.29
N PHE A 666 -44.03 35.34 -23.00
CA PHE A 666 -43.54 35.60 -21.65
C PHE A 666 -43.02 37.03 -21.46
N GLY A 667 -42.53 37.69 -22.51
CA GLY A 667 -42.12 39.11 -22.44
C GLY A 667 -43.30 40.08 -22.38
N LEU A 668 -44.25 39.99 -23.33
CA LEU A 668 -45.46 40.84 -23.36
C LEU A 668 -46.36 40.65 -22.14
N GLN A 669 -46.37 39.44 -21.57
CA GLN A 669 -47.19 39.08 -20.41
C GLN A 669 -46.39 39.08 -19.09
N ASP A 670 -45.15 39.58 -19.08
CA ASP A 670 -44.35 39.59 -17.85
C ASP A 670 -45.03 40.47 -16.78
N SER A 671 -45.13 39.93 -15.58
CA SER A 671 -45.63 40.63 -14.38
C SER A 671 -44.86 41.91 -14.05
N ALA A 672 -43.60 42.02 -14.49
CA ALA A 672 -42.79 43.21 -14.28
C ALA A 672 -42.95 44.22 -15.43
N GLU A 673 -43.53 45.38 -15.14
CA GLU A 673 -43.75 46.47 -16.12
C GLU A 673 -42.49 46.86 -16.88
N LYS A 674 -41.32 46.81 -16.23
CA LYS A 674 -40.03 47.15 -16.86
C LYS A 674 -39.65 46.22 -18.01
N VAL A 675 -40.10 44.97 -17.99
CA VAL A 675 -39.86 43.99 -19.06
C VAL A 675 -40.92 44.14 -20.15
N SER A 676 -42.20 44.21 -19.78
CA SER A 676 -43.30 44.33 -20.74
C SER A 676 -43.30 45.67 -21.49
N CYS A 677 -42.78 46.75 -20.92
CA CYS A 677 -42.63 48.04 -21.61
C CYS A 677 -41.48 48.07 -22.63
N GLN A 678 -40.61 47.05 -22.65
CA GLN A 678 -39.46 46.97 -23.55
C GLN A 678 -39.68 46.05 -24.75
N VAL A 679 -40.72 45.22 -24.70
CA VAL A 679 -41.21 44.40 -25.82
C VAL A 679 -42.20 45.20 -26.65
#